data_AF-A0A1Q3CDW1-F1
#
_entry.id   AF-A0A1Q3CDW1-F1
#
_cell.length_a   1.000
_cell.length_b   1.000
_cell.length_c   1.000
_cell.angle_alpha   90.00
_cell.angle_beta   90.00
_cell.angle_gamma   90.00
#
_symmetry.space_group_name_H-M   'P 1'
#
loop_
_entity.id
_entity.type
_entity.pdbx_description
1 polymer ?
#
loop_
_entity_poly.entity_id
_entity_poly.type
_entity_poly.pdbx_seq_one_letter_code
_entity_poly.pdbx_strand_id
1 'polypeptide(L)'
;MTILLTLISYSESETKCEDKNSKMALFESSQSQTQRQKQPIYVESSPSPDHQMADFDDPPGGGKHTPPKDFFCPITSHLFDDPVTLETGQTYERKAIQEWIDRGNSTCPITRQKLHSTQLPKTNYLLKRLIARWQESNPNAVLNQAESPQLETEPMLGSMMPATSPDSLISQATLDGTVSELRHAITDLCMSETLKESEMAVLRIERFCQEVNLDYDIQVMLTKPPAINGFVEILFNSVDPRVLNATVFLLSELGSRDKSVIQSLTRVDSDIDCIVALFKKGLLEAVVLIYLLRPSTLSLIEMDMLDTILTVIKNKDEHFIKMSLKPRTASVILLAQILGSSEKDIVSSTANSIVSSRVIESIIGSLEAEWAEERIAAVGILLRCMQENGNCRNTIADKAELAPVLENFNGASDSEQYDIVHFLSEVVKLNRRARNEKVLHIIKDEGAFSTMHALLVYLQTALQDQRPVVAGLLLQLDLLAEPRKMSIYREEAIDTLISCLRNSEFPASQIVAAETIVSLQGRFTASGKPLTRAVLLKRAGLEKSYRYIMRMELLSNISGEVEDTEEEENAADDRERRMAFVLVSHDFGLLFEALAEGLESRYPELFSACFLSAVWLVHMLNALPDTGIRGAARVCLLKRFISIFRSSKEVEDQTLLLLALNTLINDPEGLHDLSYYRKDIMKGLRELRKSSPLVFDSLKILSEWSDSSTDFWSHKEIVQVDSGENGEVLSVVCFENKIFSGHSDGTIKVWTGRGSILHLLYETREHTKAVTSLAILESGEKLYSASLDKTIRVWSIGNEVMHCAHVHDMKDQVNNLIVSNSIACFIPQGSGVKVHSWNGGSKLLNTNKHVKCLALVHGKLYCGCHDSSIQEINLATGTLNTIQSGSRNFLGKSNSIYALQVHNGLIYTASSSLEGTTVKIWSDTNYSVVGSLQTTMQVCSMAISSEILYLGCKAGVVEIWDRKKQNKIETLQTGTGGKVVCMALDDDEQVLVIGTSDSRIQAWGIS
;
A
#
# COMPACT_ATOMS: atom_id res chain seq x y z
N MET A 1 -20.26 -8.12 -46.14
CA MET A 1 -21.30 -8.14 -47.19
C MET A 1 -22.36 -9.14 -46.74
N THR A 2 -23.55 -8.63 -46.39
CA THR A 2 -24.88 -9.29 -46.30
C THR A 2 -24.94 -10.60 -45.50
N ILE A 3 -25.54 -10.64 -44.30
CA ILE A 3 -27.00 -10.68 -44.04
C ILE A 3 -27.23 -10.42 -42.53
N LEU A 4 -28.44 -9.92 -42.20
CA LEU A 4 -29.06 -9.66 -40.88
C LEU A 4 -29.04 -8.22 -40.35
N LEU A 5 -29.76 -7.37 -41.09
CA LEU A 5 -30.69 -6.39 -40.51
C LEU A 5 -32.08 -7.03 -40.45
N THR A 6 -32.78 -6.86 -39.32
CA THR A 6 -34.23 -6.68 -39.10
C THR A 6 -34.79 -7.52 -37.94
N LEU A 7 -35.03 -6.85 -36.80
CA LEU A 7 -36.36 -6.72 -36.17
C LEU A 7 -36.27 -5.69 -35.02
N ILE A 8 -36.93 -4.54 -35.24
CA ILE A 8 -37.13 -3.42 -34.30
C ILE A 8 -38.55 -3.55 -33.70
N SER A 9 -38.75 -2.91 -32.52
CA SER A 9 -40.00 -2.57 -31.79
C SER A 9 -40.57 -3.68 -30.91
N TYR A 10 -40.78 -3.49 -29.60
CA TYR A 10 -41.74 -2.65 -28.85
C TYR A 10 -41.19 -2.41 -27.43
N SER A 11 -41.53 -1.45 -26.58
CA SER A 11 -42.33 -0.22 -26.59
C SER A 11 -42.08 0.44 -25.23
N GLU A 12 -41.84 1.76 -25.20
CA GLU A 12 -41.92 2.56 -23.98
C GLU A 12 -43.36 2.55 -23.44
N SER A 13 -43.52 2.44 -22.12
CA SER A 13 -44.71 2.95 -21.44
C SER A 13 -44.34 3.49 -20.07
N GLU A 14 -44.46 4.81 -19.95
CA GLU A 14 -44.52 5.53 -18.68
C GLU A 14 -45.74 5.04 -17.89
N THR A 15 -45.54 4.72 -16.61
CA THR A 15 -46.63 4.78 -15.62
C THR A 15 -46.14 5.44 -14.34
N LYS A 16 -46.67 6.63 -14.08
CA LYS A 16 -46.78 7.24 -12.75
C LYS A 16 -47.71 6.39 -11.89
N CYS A 17 -47.35 6.14 -10.63
CA CYS A 17 -48.32 6.12 -9.53
C CYS A 17 -47.66 6.28 -8.15
N GLU A 18 -47.98 7.42 -7.55
CA GLU A 18 -48.45 7.61 -6.16
C GLU A 18 -47.52 7.36 -4.96
N ASP A 19 -47.06 8.50 -4.42
CA ASP A 19 -46.80 8.72 -3.00
C ASP A 19 -48.00 8.33 -2.12
N LYS A 20 -47.72 7.56 -1.05
CA LYS A 20 -48.52 7.61 0.18
C LYS A 20 -47.63 7.61 1.42
N ASN A 21 -47.72 8.73 2.13
CA ASN A 21 -47.30 8.97 3.50
C ASN A 21 -47.72 7.89 4.50
N SER A 22 -46.81 7.51 5.41
CA SER A 22 -47.15 7.44 6.83
C SER A 22 -45.96 7.85 7.72
N LYS A 23 -46.14 9.03 8.31
CA LYS A 23 -45.51 9.63 9.51
C LYS A 23 -44.97 8.64 10.54
N MET A 24 -43.72 8.84 10.97
CA MET A 24 -43.30 9.50 12.23
C MET A 24 -43.71 8.78 13.53
N ALA A 25 -42.70 8.34 14.28
CA ALA A 25 -42.60 8.67 15.71
C ALA A 25 -41.11 8.85 16.08
N LEU A 26 -40.79 10.09 16.45
CA LEU A 26 -39.59 10.53 17.16
C LEU A 26 -39.56 9.93 18.59
N PHE A 27 -38.38 9.71 19.17
CA PHE A 27 -37.89 10.57 20.26
C PHE A 27 -36.44 10.25 20.68
N GLU A 28 -35.79 11.32 21.13
CA GLU A 28 -34.37 11.48 21.45
C GLU A 28 -33.94 10.94 22.82
N SER A 29 -32.63 10.73 22.91
CA SER A 29 -31.72 11.10 24.02
C SER A 29 -31.85 10.48 25.42
N SER A 30 -30.71 9.98 25.91
CA SER A 30 -30.01 10.44 27.14
C SER A 30 -29.48 9.31 28.04
N GLN A 31 -28.15 9.35 28.20
CA GLN A 31 -27.33 9.17 29.41
C GLN A 31 -27.72 8.15 30.52
N SER A 32 -26.80 7.20 30.70
CA SER A 32 -26.06 6.91 31.96
C SER A 32 -26.48 5.76 32.90
N GLN A 33 -25.43 5.07 33.38
CA GLN A 33 -25.23 4.32 34.63
C GLN A 33 -25.71 2.85 34.80
N THR A 34 -24.72 1.95 34.75
CA THR A 34 -24.39 0.85 35.71
C THR A 34 -25.49 0.06 36.45
N GLN A 35 -25.58 -1.26 36.21
CA GLN A 35 -25.23 -2.36 37.14
C GLN A 35 -25.84 -3.72 36.73
N ARG A 36 -24.97 -4.76 36.72
CA ARG A 36 -25.17 -6.19 37.05
C ARG A 36 -26.51 -6.93 36.76
N GLN A 37 -26.33 -8.10 36.11
CA GLN A 37 -26.75 -9.48 36.48
C GLN A 37 -27.53 -10.30 35.43
N LYS A 38 -27.03 -11.54 35.27
CA LYS A 38 -27.69 -12.83 34.95
C LYS A 38 -27.96 -13.22 33.48
N GLN A 39 -27.69 -14.52 33.28
CA GLN A 39 -27.74 -15.37 32.07
C GLN A 39 -29.07 -15.34 31.31
N PRO A 40 -29.09 -15.89 30.08
CA PRO A 40 -29.86 -17.12 29.89
C PRO A 40 -29.24 -18.15 28.90
N ILE A 41 -29.94 -19.29 28.89
CA ILE A 41 -29.79 -20.61 28.28
C ILE A 41 -29.89 -20.62 26.74
N TYR A 42 -29.21 -21.57 26.09
CA TYR A 42 -29.64 -22.15 24.79
C TYR A 42 -29.60 -23.68 24.83
N VAL A 43 -30.58 -24.28 24.16
CA VAL A 43 -30.88 -25.72 24.06
C VAL A 43 -30.52 -26.21 22.66
N GLU A 44 -29.87 -27.36 22.55
CA GLU A 44 -29.75 -28.15 21.31
C GLU A 44 -30.21 -29.60 21.55
N SER A 45 -30.84 -30.18 20.53
CA SER A 45 -31.47 -31.51 20.52
C SER A 45 -30.70 -32.50 19.65
N SER A 46 -30.48 -33.69 20.20
CA SER A 46 -29.86 -34.91 19.64
C SER A 46 -30.67 -35.63 18.52
N PRO A 47 -30.16 -36.69 17.86
CA PRO A 47 -30.26 -38.07 18.43
C PRO A 47 -29.07 -39.02 18.20
N SER A 48 -29.14 -40.16 18.90
CA SER A 48 -28.14 -41.19 19.28
C SER A 48 -27.88 -42.30 18.23
N PRO A 49 -27.05 -43.34 18.51
CA PRO A 49 -27.42 -44.47 19.41
C PRO A 49 -26.31 -45.00 20.37
N ASP A 50 -26.71 -45.23 21.63
CA ASP A 50 -26.51 -46.38 22.56
C ASP A 50 -25.50 -47.49 22.21
N HIS A 51 -24.79 -48.18 23.11
CA HIS A 51 -24.64 -48.28 24.58
C HIS A 51 -23.32 -49.10 24.78
N GLN A 52 -22.49 -48.93 25.80
CA GLN A 52 -22.66 -49.60 27.10
C GLN A 52 -21.66 -49.07 28.15
N MET A 53 -22.24 -48.55 29.22
CA MET A 53 -21.89 -48.66 30.65
C MET A 53 -20.47 -48.34 31.13
N ALA A 54 -20.30 -47.08 31.54
CA ALA A 54 -19.52 -46.71 32.71
C ALA A 54 -20.46 -45.96 33.67
N ASP A 55 -20.36 -46.22 34.97
CA ASP A 55 -20.78 -45.30 36.03
C ASP A 55 -19.88 -45.55 37.25
N PHE A 56 -19.14 -44.51 37.67
CA PHE A 56 -19.43 -43.73 38.89
C PHE A 56 -18.28 -42.74 39.19
N ASP A 57 -18.58 -41.46 38.93
CA ASP A 57 -18.41 -40.22 39.70
C ASP A 57 -17.07 -39.66 40.26
N ASP A 58 -16.94 -38.34 39.97
CA ASP A 58 -16.48 -37.18 40.79
C ASP A 58 -14.98 -36.75 40.80
N PRO A 59 -14.65 -35.47 41.14
CA PRO A 59 -14.88 -34.17 40.46
C PRO A 59 -13.54 -33.35 40.31
N PRO A 60 -13.50 -32.10 39.78
CA PRO A 60 -12.26 -31.37 39.54
C PRO A 60 -11.80 -30.59 40.78
N GLY A 61 -10.71 -31.05 41.40
CA GLY A 61 -10.06 -30.32 42.50
C GLY A 61 -9.44 -31.25 43.52
N GLY A 62 -8.18 -31.65 43.29
CA GLY A 62 -7.38 -32.41 44.25
C GLY A 62 -6.63 -33.55 43.57
N GLY A 63 -5.34 -33.37 43.27
CA GLY A 63 -4.56 -34.43 42.64
C GLY A 63 -3.09 -34.06 42.39
N LYS A 64 -2.43 -33.35 43.30
CA LYS A 64 -0.96 -33.21 43.28
C LYS A 64 -0.23 -34.38 43.96
N HIS A 65 -0.95 -35.45 44.37
CA HIS A 65 -0.39 -36.53 45.20
C HIS A 65 -0.72 -37.95 44.72
N THR A 66 -1.35 -38.13 43.56
CA THR A 66 -1.58 -39.44 42.96
C THR A 66 -0.52 -39.73 41.89
N PRO A 67 0.17 -40.89 41.94
CA PRO A 67 1.16 -41.24 40.93
C PRO A 67 0.49 -41.42 39.54
N PRO A 68 1.18 -41.07 38.43
CA PRO A 68 0.74 -41.38 37.08
C PRO A 68 0.34 -42.85 36.92
N LYS A 69 -0.67 -43.13 36.08
CA LYS A 69 -1.17 -44.50 35.85
C LYS A 69 -0.07 -45.43 35.31
N ASP A 70 0.91 -44.88 34.61
CA ASP A 70 2.04 -45.61 34.03
C ASP A 70 3.10 -46.04 35.06
N PHE A 71 2.98 -45.60 36.33
CA PHE A 71 3.83 -46.07 37.43
C PHE A 71 3.31 -47.36 38.05
N PHE A 72 2.12 -47.82 37.65
CA PHE A 72 1.52 -49.03 38.16
C PHE A 72 1.72 -50.20 37.20
N CYS A 73 2.10 -51.35 37.73
CA CYS A 73 2.18 -52.57 36.96
C CYS A 73 0.79 -53.03 36.51
N PRO A 74 0.57 -53.32 35.22
CA PRO A 74 -0.75 -53.76 34.74
C PRO A 74 -1.22 -55.12 35.28
N ILE A 75 -0.30 -55.94 35.82
CA ILE A 75 -0.64 -57.25 36.42
C ILE A 75 -0.94 -57.11 37.90
N THR A 76 -0.08 -56.40 38.65
CA THR A 76 -0.20 -56.31 40.11
C THR A 76 -1.02 -55.11 40.58
N SER A 77 -1.25 -54.12 39.69
CA SER A 77 -1.86 -52.82 40.02
C SER A 77 -1.14 -52.07 41.15
N HIS A 78 0.11 -52.45 41.46
CA HIS A 78 0.98 -51.78 42.43
C HIS A 78 2.02 -50.93 41.72
N LEU A 79 2.54 -49.92 42.43
CA LEU A 79 3.65 -49.10 41.96
C LEU A 79 4.85 -50.01 41.64
N PHE A 80 5.55 -49.75 40.53
CA PHE A 80 6.71 -50.57 40.17
C PHE A 80 7.86 -50.40 41.16
N ASP A 81 8.33 -51.52 41.73
CA ASP A 81 9.55 -51.61 42.54
C ASP A 81 10.73 -52.10 41.68
N ASP A 82 10.45 -53.05 40.78
CA ASP A 82 11.42 -53.61 39.85
C ASP A 82 10.79 -53.77 38.45
N PRO A 83 10.52 -52.64 37.76
CA PRO A 83 9.85 -52.65 36.46
C PRO A 83 10.72 -53.34 35.41
N VAL A 84 10.14 -54.14 34.52
CA VAL A 84 10.83 -54.85 33.42
C VAL A 84 10.01 -54.67 32.15
N THR A 85 10.63 -54.10 31.10
CA THR A 85 9.98 -53.91 29.80
C THR A 85 10.27 -55.09 28.88
N LEU A 86 9.22 -55.81 28.47
CA LEU A 86 9.34 -56.95 27.55
C LEU A 86 9.64 -56.51 26.12
N GLU A 87 10.00 -57.47 25.25
CA GLU A 87 10.21 -57.25 23.80
C GLU A 87 8.99 -56.61 23.10
N THR A 88 7.80 -56.78 23.68
CA THR A 88 6.54 -56.20 23.21
C THR A 88 6.36 -54.72 23.56
N GLY A 89 7.32 -54.11 24.27
CA GLY A 89 7.28 -52.72 24.73
C GLY A 89 6.41 -52.46 25.97
N GLN A 90 5.81 -53.49 26.57
CA GLN A 90 5.02 -53.39 27.80
C GLN A 90 5.87 -53.63 29.04
N THR A 91 5.68 -52.80 30.07
CA THR A 91 6.44 -52.86 31.33
C THR A 91 5.64 -53.56 32.42
N TYR A 92 6.28 -54.50 33.12
CA TYR A 92 5.68 -55.31 34.19
C TYR A 92 6.61 -55.42 35.39
N GLU A 93 6.06 -55.65 36.58
CA GLU A 93 6.85 -55.91 37.78
C GLU A 93 7.57 -57.25 37.61
N ARG A 94 8.89 -57.30 37.83
CA ARG A 94 9.73 -58.48 37.54
C ARG A 94 9.13 -59.76 38.10
N LYS A 95 8.73 -59.74 39.37
CA LYS A 95 8.15 -60.91 40.04
C LYS A 95 6.88 -61.40 39.37
N ALA A 96 6.01 -60.47 38.98
CA ALA A 96 4.71 -60.79 38.39
C ALA A 96 4.84 -61.38 36.98
N ILE A 97 5.76 -60.84 36.18
CA ILE A 97 5.98 -61.36 34.83
C ILE A 97 6.83 -62.64 34.83
N GLN A 98 7.72 -62.82 35.81
CA GLN A 98 8.43 -64.09 35.99
C GLN A 98 7.44 -65.21 36.34
N GLU A 99 6.52 -64.97 37.29
CA GLU A 99 5.45 -65.93 37.59
C GLU A 99 4.56 -66.24 36.38
N TRP A 100 4.29 -65.24 35.54
CA TRP A 100 3.50 -65.43 34.32
C TRP A 100 4.19 -66.39 33.35
N ILE A 101 5.51 -66.26 33.17
CA ILE A 101 6.33 -67.12 32.31
C ILE A 101 6.51 -68.51 32.95
N ASP A 102 6.74 -68.59 34.26
CA ASP A 102 6.93 -69.84 35.01
C ASP A 102 5.66 -70.71 35.00
N ARG A 103 4.47 -70.10 34.84
CA ARG A 103 3.19 -70.81 34.61
C ARG A 103 3.05 -71.39 33.20
N GLY A 104 4.08 -71.30 32.36
CA GLY A 104 4.12 -71.84 31.00
C GLY A 104 3.55 -70.93 29.92
N ASN A 105 3.25 -69.67 30.24
CA ASN A 105 2.75 -68.72 29.24
C ASN A 105 3.92 -68.15 28.43
N SER A 106 3.92 -68.38 27.12
CA SER A 106 4.91 -67.86 26.17
C SER A 106 4.45 -66.59 25.44
N THR A 107 3.42 -65.92 25.95
CA THR A 107 2.82 -64.72 25.35
C THR A 107 2.77 -63.58 26.36
N CYS A 108 2.91 -62.35 25.86
CA CYS A 108 2.79 -61.14 26.67
C CYS A 108 1.34 -60.97 27.20
N PRO A 109 1.13 -60.69 28.50
CA PRO A 109 -0.21 -60.62 29.12
C PRO A 109 -1.20 -59.68 28.43
N ILE A 110 -0.78 -58.48 28.05
CA ILE A 110 -1.64 -57.47 27.43
C ILE A 110 -1.71 -57.65 25.92
N THR A 111 -0.55 -57.63 25.24
CA THR A 111 -0.49 -57.62 23.77
C THR A 111 -0.73 -58.98 23.13
N ARG A 112 -0.70 -60.08 23.93
CA ARG A 112 -0.81 -61.48 23.49
C ARG A 112 0.21 -61.92 22.43
N GLN A 113 1.22 -61.09 22.13
CA GLN A 113 2.31 -61.43 21.23
C GLN A 113 3.20 -62.50 21.86
N LYS A 114 3.70 -63.44 21.04
CA LYS A 114 4.59 -64.52 21.48
C LYS A 114 5.97 -63.96 21.81
N LEU A 115 6.48 -64.27 22.99
CA LEU A 115 7.80 -63.85 23.46
C LEU A 115 8.86 -64.78 22.87
N HIS A 116 9.94 -64.23 22.32
CA HIS A 116 11.00 -65.01 21.68
C HIS A 116 12.03 -65.54 22.70
N SER A 117 12.11 -64.92 23.87
CA SER A 117 12.93 -65.36 25.01
C SER A 117 12.09 -65.49 26.27
N THR A 118 12.36 -66.54 27.07
CA THR A 118 11.80 -66.73 28.42
C THR A 118 12.64 -66.05 29.50
N GLN A 119 13.81 -65.51 29.13
CA GLN A 119 14.67 -64.78 30.04
C GLN A 119 14.20 -63.32 30.12
N LEU A 120 13.85 -62.87 31.33
CA LEU A 120 13.39 -61.51 31.55
C LEU A 120 14.51 -60.49 31.37
N PRO A 121 14.24 -59.35 30.69
CA PRO A 121 15.16 -58.22 30.63
C PRO A 121 15.50 -57.64 32.01
N LYS A 122 16.55 -56.80 32.06
CA LYS A 122 16.87 -56.05 33.27
C LYS A 122 15.80 -55.02 33.60
N THR A 123 15.92 -54.51 34.82
CA THR A 123 15.01 -53.54 35.38
C THR A 123 15.07 -52.26 34.54
N ASN A 124 13.91 -51.71 34.20
CA ASN A 124 13.76 -50.40 33.60
C ASN A 124 14.12 -49.34 34.65
N TYR A 125 15.42 -49.09 34.79
CA TYR A 125 15.96 -48.16 35.77
C TYR A 125 15.50 -46.71 35.54
N LEU A 126 15.15 -46.36 34.30
CA LEU A 126 14.48 -45.08 33.98
C LEU A 126 13.16 -44.97 34.73
N LEU A 127 12.25 -45.94 34.58
CA LEU A 127 10.97 -45.93 35.28
C LEU A 127 11.15 -45.99 36.80
N LYS A 128 12.11 -46.80 37.28
CA LYS A 128 12.46 -46.90 38.70
C LYS A 128 12.98 -45.58 39.28
N ARG A 129 13.81 -44.84 38.54
CA ARG A 129 14.32 -43.52 38.95
C ARG A 129 13.28 -42.40 38.79
N LEU A 130 12.40 -42.46 37.79
CA LEU A 130 11.27 -41.53 37.66
C LEU A 130 10.30 -41.68 38.83
N ILE A 131 10.01 -42.92 39.22
CA ILE A 131 9.26 -43.23 40.43
C ILE A 131 9.98 -42.69 41.67
N ALA A 132 11.29 -42.91 41.80
CA ALA A 132 12.07 -42.38 42.92
C ALA A 132 12.08 -40.84 42.97
N ARG A 133 12.28 -40.15 41.84
CA ARG A 133 12.22 -38.68 41.74
C ARG A 133 10.82 -38.14 42.05
N TRP A 134 9.77 -38.84 41.62
CA TRP A 134 8.40 -38.49 41.96
C TRP A 134 8.11 -38.69 43.46
N GLN A 135 8.64 -39.76 44.06
CA GLN A 135 8.57 -40.01 45.51
C GLN A 135 9.34 -38.94 46.31
N GLU A 136 10.51 -38.51 45.83
CA GLU A 136 11.31 -37.44 46.43
C GLU A 136 10.63 -36.06 46.34
N SER A 137 9.94 -35.78 45.22
CA SER A 137 9.19 -34.54 45.02
C SER A 137 7.79 -34.56 45.67
N ASN A 138 7.27 -35.74 46.06
CA ASN A 138 6.00 -35.91 46.79
C ASN A 138 6.16 -36.76 48.07
N PRO A 139 6.93 -36.30 49.07
CA PRO A 139 7.29 -37.10 50.25
C PRO A 139 6.10 -37.49 51.15
N ASN A 140 4.95 -36.82 51.03
CA ASN A 140 3.76 -37.07 51.87
C ASN A 140 2.84 -38.20 51.33
N ALA A 141 3.12 -38.79 50.17
CA ALA A 141 2.28 -39.85 49.59
C ALA A 141 2.66 -41.28 50.06
N VAL A 142 3.82 -41.46 50.70
CA VAL A 142 4.41 -42.80 50.98
C VAL A 142 4.18 -43.29 52.42
N LEU A 143 3.37 -42.59 53.22
CA LEU A 143 2.96 -43.06 54.55
C LEU A 143 1.85 -44.11 54.43
N ASN A 144 2.21 -45.33 54.02
CA ASN A 144 1.60 -46.60 54.46
C ASN A 144 2.31 -47.78 53.78
N GLN A 145 3.45 -48.18 54.32
CA GLN A 145 3.84 -49.58 54.60
C GLN A 145 5.33 -49.62 54.92
N ALA A 146 5.66 -49.74 56.21
CA ALA A 146 6.98 -50.12 56.67
C ALA A 146 6.81 -51.16 57.78
N GLU A 147 7.26 -52.39 57.55
CA GLU A 147 7.89 -53.23 58.56
C GLU A 147 9.02 -54.06 57.90
N SER A 148 10.21 -53.91 58.45
CA SER A 148 11.39 -54.79 58.31
C SER A 148 11.76 -55.25 59.74
N PRO A 149 12.56 -56.31 59.99
CA PRO A 149 14.03 -56.30 59.78
C PRO A 149 14.61 -57.72 59.40
N GLN A 150 15.89 -57.98 59.06
CA GLN A 150 17.14 -57.81 59.84
C GLN A 150 18.42 -58.03 58.96
N LEU A 151 19.53 -57.47 59.43
CA LEU A 151 20.93 -57.62 58.95
C LEU A 151 21.57 -58.96 59.35
N GLU A 152 22.56 -59.44 58.59
CA GLU A 152 23.85 -59.96 59.12
C GLU A 152 24.96 -60.14 58.05
N THR A 153 26.09 -59.44 58.27
CA THR A 153 27.53 -59.76 58.10
C THR A 153 28.17 -60.42 56.85
N GLU A 154 29.22 -59.77 56.33
CA GLU A 154 30.30 -60.26 55.44
C GLU A 154 31.24 -61.32 56.09
N PRO A 155 32.03 -62.11 55.33
CA PRO A 155 33.43 -61.74 55.00
C PRO A 155 33.98 -62.19 53.62
N MET A 156 35.08 -61.55 53.18
CA MET A 156 35.90 -61.86 51.99
C MET A 156 37.04 -62.87 52.27
N LEU A 157 37.40 -63.75 51.30
CA LEU A 157 38.79 -64.04 50.85
C LEU A 157 38.88 -65.09 49.70
N GLY A 158 39.66 -64.79 48.64
CA GLY A 158 40.79 -65.64 48.21
C GLY A 158 40.70 -66.65 47.04
N SER A 159 41.20 -66.22 45.84
CA SER A 159 41.94 -66.98 44.77
C SER A 159 41.28 -68.24 44.13
N MET A 160 41.54 -68.71 42.91
CA MET A 160 42.75 -68.73 42.05
C MET A 160 42.31 -69.19 40.63
N MET A 161 43.08 -68.86 39.59
CA MET A 161 42.95 -69.39 38.21
C MET A 161 43.20 -70.91 38.13
N PRO A 162 42.86 -71.58 37.00
CA PRO A 162 43.90 -71.83 36.01
C PRO A 162 43.49 -71.61 34.55
N ALA A 163 44.50 -71.24 33.76
CA ALA A 163 44.50 -71.13 32.31
C ALA A 163 44.67 -72.50 31.62
N THR A 164 44.21 -72.61 30.37
CA THR A 164 44.96 -73.22 29.25
C THR A 164 44.38 -72.74 27.90
N SER A 165 45.31 -72.36 27.01
CA SER A 165 45.25 -71.94 25.60
C SER A 165 45.27 -73.16 24.62
N PRO A 166 45.57 -73.02 23.31
CA PRO A 166 44.99 -72.24 22.21
C PRO A 166 44.74 -73.10 20.93
N ASP A 167 44.45 -72.43 19.81
CA ASP A 167 44.64 -72.79 18.38
C ASP A 167 43.42 -73.27 17.56
N SER A 168 42.98 -72.42 16.62
CA SER A 168 43.16 -72.64 15.16
C SER A 168 42.57 -71.54 14.25
N LEU A 169 43.48 -70.88 13.49
CA LEU A 169 43.39 -70.51 12.05
C LEU A 169 42.07 -69.88 11.54
N ILE A 170 41.92 -68.55 11.55
CA ILE A 170 42.32 -67.57 10.50
C ILE A 170 41.94 -67.97 9.05
N SER A 171 40.71 -67.63 8.66
CA SER A 171 40.41 -66.76 7.49
C SER A 171 38.89 -66.51 7.28
N GLN A 172 38.13 -66.41 8.38
CA GLN A 172 36.71 -65.97 8.45
C GLN A 172 36.41 -65.15 9.73
N ALA A 173 37.43 -64.89 10.57
CA ALA A 173 37.29 -64.49 11.96
C ALA A 173 37.21 -62.97 12.24
N THR A 174 37.33 -62.11 11.22
CA THR A 174 37.29 -60.64 11.41
C THR A 174 35.87 -60.07 11.40
N LEU A 175 34.88 -60.78 10.83
CA LEU A 175 33.47 -60.38 10.82
C LEU A 175 32.66 -60.96 11.99
N ASP A 176 32.92 -62.21 12.38
CA ASP A 176 32.23 -62.81 13.56
C ASP A 176 32.73 -62.24 14.89
N GLY A 177 34.03 -61.89 14.97
CA GLY A 177 34.62 -61.25 16.16
C GLY A 177 34.02 -59.87 16.43
N THR A 178 33.86 -59.05 15.40
CA THR A 178 33.31 -57.68 15.49
C THR A 178 31.82 -57.67 15.83
N VAL A 179 31.02 -58.60 15.29
CA VAL A 179 29.61 -58.76 15.68
C VAL A 179 29.47 -59.29 17.11
N SER A 180 30.42 -60.12 17.59
CA SER A 180 30.45 -60.55 18.99
C SER A 180 30.78 -59.40 19.94
N GLU A 181 31.70 -58.51 19.57
CA GLU A 181 32.05 -57.31 20.32
C GLU A 181 30.89 -56.31 20.36
N LEU A 182 30.15 -56.17 19.26
CA LEU A 182 28.94 -55.35 19.21
C LEU A 182 27.82 -55.93 20.09
N ARG A 183 27.59 -57.24 20.07
CA ARG A 183 26.64 -57.90 20.98
C ARG A 183 27.03 -57.70 22.44
N HIS A 184 28.33 -57.75 22.77
CA HIS A 184 28.80 -57.42 24.11
C HIS A 184 28.53 -55.96 24.46
N ALA A 185 28.80 -55.01 23.57
CA ALA A 185 28.50 -53.59 23.81
C ALA A 185 27.00 -53.32 23.98
N ILE A 186 26.13 -53.95 23.19
CA ILE A 186 24.66 -53.85 23.36
C ILE A 186 24.22 -54.47 24.68
N THR A 187 24.85 -55.57 25.08
CA THR A 187 24.60 -56.21 26.38
C THR A 187 25.06 -55.30 27.51
N ASP A 188 26.23 -54.69 27.42
CA ASP A 188 26.73 -53.72 28.42
C ASP A 188 25.81 -52.49 28.51
N LEU A 189 25.27 -52.01 27.39
CA LEU A 189 24.28 -50.92 27.36
C LEU A 189 22.98 -51.29 28.08
N CYS A 190 22.46 -52.50 27.86
CA CYS A 190 21.19 -52.95 28.45
C CYS A 190 21.36 -53.51 29.88
N MET A 191 22.56 -53.96 30.22
CA MET A 191 22.83 -54.81 31.38
C MET A 191 23.84 -54.22 32.37
N SER A 192 24.54 -53.12 32.10
CA SER A 192 25.46 -52.54 33.10
C SER A 192 24.72 -51.71 34.15
N GLU A 193 25.16 -51.80 35.41
CA GLU A 193 24.71 -50.92 36.50
C GLU A 193 25.60 -49.67 36.63
N THR A 194 26.73 -49.63 35.92
CA THR A 194 27.67 -48.51 35.97
C THR A 194 27.51 -47.62 34.76
N LEU A 195 27.26 -46.32 35.00
CA LEU A 195 27.07 -45.34 33.94
C LEU A 195 28.29 -45.32 32.99
N LYS A 196 29.52 -45.36 33.52
CA LYS A 196 30.76 -45.33 32.71
C LYS A 196 30.89 -46.48 31.73
N GLU A 197 30.46 -47.70 32.09
CA GLU A 197 30.50 -48.84 31.15
C GLU A 197 29.46 -48.67 30.05
N SER A 198 28.26 -48.18 30.40
CA SER A 198 27.21 -47.86 29.42
C SER A 198 27.63 -46.71 28.47
N GLU A 199 28.32 -45.68 28.97
CA GLU A 199 28.89 -44.59 28.17
C GLU A 199 29.94 -45.11 27.18
N MET A 200 30.84 -45.99 27.64
CA MET A 200 31.83 -46.63 26.78
C MET A 200 31.21 -47.59 25.76
N ALA A 201 30.10 -48.25 26.11
CA ALA A 201 29.34 -49.08 25.20
C ALA A 201 28.74 -48.26 24.04
N VAL A 202 28.18 -47.08 24.32
CA VAL A 202 27.67 -46.16 23.28
C VAL A 202 28.76 -45.74 22.30
N LEU A 203 29.94 -45.36 22.78
CA LEU A 203 31.06 -44.98 21.91
C LEU A 203 31.58 -46.15 21.06
N ARG A 204 31.50 -47.39 21.57
CA ARG A 204 31.81 -48.58 20.78
C ARG A 204 30.77 -48.82 19.70
N ILE A 205 29.48 -48.71 20.04
CA ILE A 205 28.37 -48.88 19.09
C ILE A 205 28.44 -47.81 17.98
N GLU A 206 28.70 -46.56 18.33
CA GLU A 206 28.87 -45.46 17.37
C GLU A 206 30.02 -45.71 16.39
N ARG A 207 31.19 -46.13 16.88
CA ARG A 207 32.32 -46.51 16.02
C ARG A 207 31.94 -47.64 15.06
N PHE A 208 31.26 -48.68 15.54
CA PHE A 208 30.80 -49.78 14.70
C PHE A 208 29.80 -49.31 13.62
N CYS A 209 28.88 -48.41 13.95
CA CYS A 209 27.93 -47.84 13.00
C CYS A 209 28.59 -46.95 11.93
N GLN A 210 29.76 -46.36 12.20
CA GLN A 210 30.51 -45.57 11.23
C GLN A 210 31.42 -46.42 10.32
N GLU A 211 31.99 -47.50 10.85
CA GLU A 211 32.95 -48.36 10.13
C GLU A 211 32.28 -49.42 9.24
N VAL A 212 31.07 -49.86 9.58
CA VAL A 212 30.30 -50.88 8.85
C VAL A 212 28.95 -50.30 8.46
N ASN A 213 28.62 -50.29 7.17
CA ASN A 213 27.29 -49.92 6.70
C ASN A 213 26.28 -50.85 7.40
N LEU A 214 25.41 -50.28 8.26
CA LEU A 214 24.49 -51.01 9.16
C LEU A 214 23.84 -52.21 8.45
N ASP A 215 24.26 -53.42 8.82
CA ASP A 215 23.68 -54.67 8.33
C ASP A 215 22.26 -54.83 8.94
N TYR A 216 21.33 -55.42 8.19
CA TYR A 216 19.91 -55.50 8.58
C TYR A 216 19.73 -56.15 9.96
N ASP A 217 20.53 -57.17 10.26
CA ASP A 217 20.50 -57.90 11.53
C ASP A 217 20.96 -57.06 12.73
N ILE A 218 21.90 -56.14 12.53
CA ILE A 218 22.39 -55.22 13.58
C ILE A 218 21.32 -54.17 13.89
N GLN A 219 20.65 -53.66 12.85
CA GLN A 219 19.58 -52.68 12.98
C GLN A 219 18.43 -53.26 13.82
N VAL A 220 18.00 -54.50 13.57
CA VAL A 220 16.94 -55.17 14.34
C VAL A 220 17.32 -55.36 15.82
N MET A 221 18.60 -55.51 16.16
CA MET A 221 19.03 -55.61 17.56
C MET A 221 18.98 -54.26 18.29
N LEU A 222 19.36 -53.18 17.62
CA LEU A 222 19.41 -51.82 18.19
C LEU A 222 18.04 -51.15 18.27
N THR A 223 17.08 -51.53 17.42
CA THR A 223 15.70 -51.01 17.47
C THR A 223 14.82 -51.69 18.52
N LYS A 224 15.33 -52.72 19.23
CA LYS A 224 14.59 -53.32 20.35
C LYS A 224 14.39 -52.29 21.49
N PRO A 225 13.20 -52.24 22.12
CA PRO A 225 12.91 -51.29 23.20
C PRO A 225 13.94 -51.23 24.35
N PRO A 226 14.57 -52.34 24.80
CA PRO A 226 15.60 -52.28 25.84
C PRO A 226 16.84 -51.48 25.46
N ALA A 227 17.28 -51.57 24.20
CA ALA A 227 18.43 -50.83 23.71
C ALA A 227 18.11 -49.33 23.60
N ILE A 228 16.91 -48.99 23.10
CA ILE A 228 16.42 -47.61 23.03
C ILE A 228 16.35 -46.99 24.44
N ASN A 229 15.80 -47.71 25.42
CA ASN A 229 15.75 -47.24 26.81
C ASN A 229 17.15 -47.01 27.39
N GLY A 230 18.12 -47.87 27.07
CA GLY A 230 19.52 -47.68 27.45
C GLY A 230 20.12 -46.39 26.87
N PHE A 231 19.87 -46.10 25.60
CA PHE A 231 20.31 -44.83 25.00
C PHE A 231 19.62 -43.60 25.64
N VAL A 232 18.32 -43.68 25.91
CA VAL A 232 17.58 -42.59 26.59
C VAL A 232 18.11 -42.35 28.02
N GLU A 233 18.49 -43.42 28.74
CA GLU A 233 19.11 -43.30 30.06
C GLU A 233 20.43 -42.51 30.00
N ILE A 234 21.25 -42.78 28.99
CA ILE A 234 22.53 -42.10 28.81
C ILE A 234 22.31 -40.64 28.39
N LEU A 235 21.34 -40.37 27.52
CA LEU A 235 21.00 -39.01 27.08
C LEU A 235 20.62 -38.09 28.26
N PHE A 236 19.91 -38.62 29.27
CA PHE A 236 19.45 -37.81 30.41
C PHE A 236 20.43 -37.76 31.58
N ASN A 237 21.39 -38.69 31.69
CA ASN A 237 22.28 -38.79 32.85
C ASN A 237 23.76 -38.51 32.55
N SER A 238 24.21 -38.63 31.30
CA SER A 238 25.61 -38.38 30.96
C SER A 238 25.94 -36.88 30.95
N VAL A 239 27.20 -36.56 31.30
CA VAL A 239 27.76 -35.21 31.27
C VAL A 239 28.86 -35.08 30.20
N ASP A 240 29.32 -36.19 29.60
CA ASP A 240 30.35 -36.14 28.55
C ASP A 240 29.72 -35.74 27.20
N PRO A 241 30.10 -34.58 26.62
CA PRO A 241 29.54 -34.11 25.35
C PRO A 241 29.79 -35.08 24.19
N ARG A 242 30.86 -35.87 24.21
CA ARG A 242 31.13 -36.87 23.16
C ARG A 242 30.14 -38.03 23.22
N VAL A 243 29.81 -38.46 24.44
CA VAL A 243 28.82 -39.54 24.65
C VAL A 243 27.43 -39.05 24.29
N LEU A 244 27.07 -37.82 24.69
CA LEU A 244 25.80 -37.20 24.31
C LEU A 244 25.67 -37.06 22.78
N ASN A 245 26.72 -36.59 22.09
CA ASN A 245 26.76 -36.53 20.63
C ASN A 245 26.56 -37.90 19.98
N ALA A 246 27.30 -38.92 20.44
CA ALA A 246 27.18 -40.28 19.92
C ALA A 246 25.78 -40.86 20.17
N THR A 247 25.19 -40.58 21.34
CA THR A 247 23.84 -41.04 21.70
C THR A 247 22.78 -40.40 20.80
N VAL A 248 22.86 -39.08 20.60
CA VAL A 248 21.96 -38.33 19.71
C VAL A 248 22.09 -38.80 18.27
N PHE A 249 23.32 -39.02 17.80
CA PHE A 249 23.61 -39.58 16.47
C PHE A 249 22.93 -40.93 16.27
N LEU A 250 23.15 -41.87 17.19
CA LEU A 250 22.59 -43.23 17.11
C LEU A 250 21.06 -43.23 17.15
N LEU A 251 20.46 -42.49 18.08
CA LEU A 251 19.00 -42.39 18.17
C LEU A 251 18.38 -41.75 16.92
N SER A 252 19.05 -40.75 16.35
CA SER A 252 18.61 -40.10 15.11
C SER A 252 18.71 -41.03 13.90
N GLU A 253 19.82 -41.76 13.76
CA GLU A 253 20.02 -42.71 12.65
C GLU A 253 19.01 -43.86 12.73
N LEU A 254 18.80 -44.42 13.93
CA LEU A 254 17.80 -45.46 14.16
C LEU A 254 16.37 -44.94 13.92
N GLY A 255 16.04 -43.75 14.42
CA GLY A 255 14.73 -43.12 14.26
C GLY A 255 14.40 -42.73 12.82
N SER A 256 15.39 -42.30 12.04
CA SER A 256 15.21 -41.97 10.62
C SER A 256 14.86 -43.18 9.76
N ARG A 257 15.34 -44.37 10.13
CA ARG A 257 15.16 -45.62 9.37
C ARG A 257 13.96 -46.44 9.86
N ASP A 258 13.63 -46.39 11.15
CA ASP A 258 12.54 -47.16 11.74
C ASP A 258 11.62 -46.30 12.63
N LYS A 259 10.37 -46.15 12.19
CA LYS A 259 9.33 -45.39 12.90
C LYS A 259 8.96 -46.01 14.26
N SER A 260 9.25 -47.30 14.49
CA SER A 260 9.01 -47.97 15.78
C SER A 260 9.87 -47.39 16.91
N VAL A 261 11.06 -46.87 16.57
CA VAL A 261 11.96 -46.20 17.50
C VAL A 261 11.33 -44.90 17.97
N ILE A 262 10.76 -44.11 17.05
CA ILE A 262 10.06 -42.85 17.37
C ILE A 262 8.84 -43.13 18.26
N GLN A 263 8.06 -44.18 17.95
CA GLN A 263 6.93 -44.60 18.80
C GLN A 263 7.36 -45.06 20.19
N SER A 264 8.56 -45.61 20.32
CA SER A 264 9.12 -46.02 21.61
C SER A 264 9.62 -44.79 22.39
N LEU A 265 10.27 -43.84 21.71
CA LEU A 265 10.74 -42.58 22.29
C LEU A 265 9.60 -41.65 22.74
N THR A 266 8.43 -41.71 22.12
CA THR A 266 7.23 -40.97 22.56
C THR A 266 6.43 -41.66 23.67
N ARG A 267 6.64 -42.97 23.87
CA ARG A 267 6.00 -43.76 24.95
C ARG A 267 6.79 -43.73 26.26
N VAL A 268 8.11 -43.74 26.14
CA VAL A 268 8.98 -43.33 27.24
C VAL A 268 8.75 -41.83 27.34
N ASP A 269 8.29 -41.31 28.48
CA ASP A 269 8.21 -39.86 28.71
C ASP A 269 9.61 -39.25 28.59
N SER A 270 10.08 -39.08 27.36
CA SER A 270 11.26 -38.30 27.07
C SER A 270 10.81 -36.87 27.20
N ASP A 271 11.20 -36.23 28.31
CA ASP A 271 11.01 -34.80 28.48
C ASP A 271 11.62 -34.12 27.25
N ILE A 272 10.78 -33.73 26.27
CA ILE A 272 11.24 -33.03 25.07
C ILE A 272 11.98 -31.75 25.52
N ASP A 273 11.57 -31.19 26.67
CA ASP A 273 12.24 -30.13 27.42
C ASP A 273 13.71 -30.45 27.76
N CYS A 274 14.04 -31.69 28.11
CA CYS A 274 15.42 -32.10 28.36
C CYS A 274 16.24 -32.13 27.06
N ILE A 275 15.67 -32.62 25.96
CA ILE A 275 16.33 -32.60 24.64
C ILE A 275 16.52 -31.16 24.16
N VAL A 276 15.51 -30.30 24.36
CA VAL A 276 15.59 -28.87 24.08
C VAL A 276 16.60 -28.16 24.97
N ALA A 277 16.71 -28.53 26.25
CA ALA A 277 17.74 -27.99 27.14
C ALA A 277 19.16 -28.37 26.68
N LEU A 278 19.36 -29.60 26.16
CA LEU A 278 20.63 -30.01 25.55
C LEU A 278 20.91 -29.21 24.27
N PHE A 279 19.89 -29.00 23.43
CA PHE A 279 20.00 -28.18 22.23
C PHE A 279 20.40 -26.73 22.57
N LYS A 280 19.75 -26.12 23.57
CA LYS A 280 20.09 -24.78 24.09
C LYS A 280 21.48 -24.68 24.71
N LYS A 281 22.03 -25.79 25.22
CA LYS A 281 23.41 -25.89 25.74
C LYS A 281 24.47 -26.05 24.66
N GLY A 282 24.08 -26.13 23.37
CA GLY A 282 24.99 -26.17 22.23
C GLY A 282 25.14 -27.54 21.56
N LEU A 283 24.33 -28.54 21.93
CA LEU A 283 24.29 -29.85 21.26
C LEU A 283 23.44 -29.75 19.99
N LEU A 284 24.02 -29.25 18.90
CA LEU A 284 23.28 -28.86 17.69
C LEU A 284 22.58 -30.04 16.99
N GLU A 285 23.16 -31.23 17.06
CA GLU A 285 22.63 -32.47 16.47
C GLU A 285 21.29 -32.89 17.09
N ALA A 286 20.98 -32.42 18.31
CA ALA A 286 19.72 -32.72 19.00
C ALA A 286 18.48 -32.22 18.23
N VAL A 287 18.65 -31.26 17.32
CA VAL A 287 17.56 -30.76 16.47
C VAL A 287 16.95 -31.85 15.58
N VAL A 288 17.74 -32.85 15.18
CA VAL A 288 17.26 -33.99 14.38
C VAL A 288 16.28 -34.83 15.19
N LEU A 289 16.58 -35.08 16.47
CA LEU A 289 15.66 -35.79 17.37
C LEU A 289 14.38 -35.00 17.61
N ILE A 290 14.49 -33.69 17.84
CA ILE A 290 13.33 -32.81 18.02
C ILE A 290 12.42 -32.88 16.78
N TYR A 291 13.00 -32.82 15.58
CA TYR A 291 12.24 -32.96 14.34
C TYR A 291 11.58 -34.34 14.21
N LEU A 292 12.29 -35.43 14.51
CA LEU A 292 11.76 -36.80 14.43
C LEU A 292 10.61 -37.04 15.41
N LEU A 293 10.62 -36.40 16.58
CA LEU A 293 9.54 -36.46 17.57
C LEU A 293 8.25 -35.73 17.13
N ARG A 294 8.32 -34.90 16.09
CA ARG A 294 7.19 -34.13 15.52
C ARG A 294 6.34 -33.41 16.58
N PRO A 295 6.93 -32.49 17.37
CA PRO A 295 6.18 -31.69 18.33
C PRO A 295 5.10 -30.85 17.64
N SER A 296 4.06 -30.49 18.40
CA SER A 296 3.02 -29.57 17.90
C SER A 296 3.58 -28.16 17.71
N THR A 297 2.98 -27.38 16.82
CA THR A 297 3.38 -25.99 16.55
C THR A 297 3.32 -25.10 17.80
N LEU A 298 2.32 -25.31 18.67
CA LEU A 298 2.20 -24.62 19.95
C LEU A 298 3.37 -24.95 20.89
N SER A 299 3.76 -26.23 20.98
CA SER A 299 4.89 -26.66 21.79
C SER A 299 6.21 -26.07 21.27
N LEU A 300 6.42 -26.00 19.96
CA LEU A 300 7.63 -25.40 19.37
C LEU A 300 7.78 -23.91 19.72
N ILE A 301 6.68 -23.17 19.80
CA ILE A 301 6.67 -21.75 20.16
C ILE A 301 7.02 -21.57 21.65
N GLU A 302 6.41 -22.37 22.54
CA GLU A 302 6.68 -22.34 23.99
C GLU A 302 8.15 -22.67 24.32
N MET A 303 8.79 -23.50 23.50
CA MET A 303 10.16 -23.96 23.70
C MET A 303 11.24 -22.91 23.45
N ASP A 304 10.94 -21.76 22.83
CA ASP A 304 11.86 -20.63 22.61
C ASP A 304 13.26 -21.05 22.10
N MET A 305 13.30 -21.68 20.93
CA MET A 305 14.52 -22.24 20.31
C MET A 305 15.02 -21.46 19.09
N LEU A 306 14.41 -20.31 18.78
CA LEU A 306 14.64 -19.58 17.53
C LEU A 306 16.11 -19.24 17.33
N ASP A 307 16.76 -18.62 18.32
CA ASP A 307 18.17 -18.22 18.21
C ASP A 307 19.08 -19.41 17.96
N THR A 308 18.85 -20.52 18.67
CA THR A 308 19.62 -21.76 18.51
C THR A 308 19.40 -22.40 17.14
N ILE A 309 18.18 -22.44 16.61
CA ILE A 309 17.88 -22.92 15.26
C ILE A 309 18.60 -22.04 14.22
N LEU A 310 18.58 -20.72 14.38
CA LEU A 310 19.30 -19.79 13.50
C LEU A 310 20.82 -20.00 13.55
N THR A 311 21.38 -20.39 14.71
CA THR A 311 22.81 -20.74 14.79
C THR A 311 23.15 -22.01 14.00
N VAL A 312 22.29 -23.03 14.02
CA VAL A 312 22.50 -24.26 13.23
C VAL A 312 22.52 -23.94 11.74
N ILE A 313 21.57 -23.13 11.26
CA ILE A 313 21.44 -22.77 9.84
C ILE A 313 22.64 -21.92 9.36
N LYS A 314 23.28 -21.14 10.25
CA LYS A 314 24.49 -20.37 9.91
C LYS A 314 25.73 -21.24 9.73
N ASN A 315 25.81 -22.38 10.41
CA ASN A 315 26.99 -23.23 10.37
C ASN A 315 27.06 -24.01 9.06
N LYS A 316 28.26 -24.15 8.50
CA LYS A 316 28.48 -24.95 7.30
C LYS A 316 28.37 -26.44 7.64
N ASP A 317 27.84 -27.23 6.70
CA ASP A 317 27.60 -28.66 6.86
C ASP A 317 28.87 -29.49 7.19
N GLU A 318 30.06 -28.95 6.92
CA GLU A 318 31.35 -29.58 7.25
C GLU A 318 31.60 -29.80 8.75
N HIS A 319 30.84 -29.13 9.63
CA HIS A 319 31.04 -29.22 11.08
C HIS A 319 30.19 -30.31 11.76
N PHE A 320 29.31 -30.98 11.01
CA PHE A 320 28.41 -32.00 11.55
C PHE A 320 28.87 -33.43 11.24
N ILE A 321 28.52 -34.36 12.11
CA ILE A 321 28.67 -35.80 11.86
C ILE A 321 27.79 -36.17 10.65
N LYS A 322 28.29 -37.04 9.78
CA LYS A 322 27.55 -37.50 8.59
C LYS A 322 26.34 -38.36 9.01
N MET A 323 25.18 -37.72 9.12
CA MET A 323 23.89 -38.33 9.47
C MET A 323 23.03 -38.56 8.22
N SER A 324 22.07 -39.50 8.29
CA SER A 324 21.06 -39.70 7.23
C SER A 324 20.21 -38.45 6.98
N LEU A 325 19.76 -37.79 8.05
CA LEU A 325 19.11 -36.49 8.04
C LEU A 325 20.07 -35.44 8.58
N LYS A 326 20.36 -34.40 7.78
CA LYS A 326 21.27 -33.33 8.21
C LYS A 326 20.60 -32.46 9.29
N PRO A 327 21.34 -32.02 10.33
CA PRO A 327 20.83 -31.07 11.32
C PRO A 327 20.30 -29.77 10.71
N ARG A 328 20.94 -29.31 9.62
CA ARG A 328 20.48 -28.15 8.84
C ARG A 328 19.10 -28.37 8.22
N THR A 329 18.88 -29.49 7.54
CA THR A 329 17.58 -29.86 6.96
C THR A 329 16.46 -29.87 8.00
N ALA A 330 16.71 -30.53 9.14
CA ALA A 330 15.75 -30.56 10.25
C ALA A 330 15.46 -29.16 10.80
N SER A 331 16.48 -28.30 10.91
CA SER A 331 16.35 -26.92 11.38
C SER A 331 15.50 -26.06 10.45
N VAL A 332 15.70 -26.18 9.13
CA VAL A 332 14.91 -25.44 8.13
C VAL A 332 13.44 -25.87 8.18
N ILE A 333 13.16 -27.17 8.30
CA ILE A 333 11.77 -27.65 8.36
C ILE A 333 11.07 -27.21 9.66
N LEU A 334 11.76 -27.31 10.81
CA LEU A 334 11.22 -26.82 12.08
C LEU A 334 10.97 -25.31 12.06
N LEU A 335 11.88 -24.54 11.44
CA LEU A 335 11.70 -23.10 11.28
C LEU A 335 10.47 -22.78 10.41
N ALA A 336 10.27 -23.52 9.32
CA ALA A 336 9.08 -23.38 8.48
C ALA A 336 7.79 -23.70 9.24
N GLN A 337 7.80 -24.71 10.14
CA GLN A 337 6.66 -25.02 10.99
C GLN A 337 6.34 -23.91 12.00
N ILE A 338 7.35 -23.26 12.57
CA ILE A 338 7.16 -22.11 13.47
C ILE A 338 6.54 -20.93 12.70
N LEU A 339 7.03 -20.65 11.50
CA LEU A 339 6.51 -19.60 10.61
C LEU A 339 5.14 -19.92 10.01
N GLY A 340 4.75 -21.20 9.96
CA GLY A 340 3.42 -21.66 9.55
C GLY A 340 2.34 -21.49 10.63
N SER A 341 2.68 -20.95 11.81
CA SER A 341 1.72 -20.68 12.88
C SER A 341 0.74 -19.56 12.50
N SER A 342 -0.48 -19.60 13.05
CA SER A 342 -1.54 -18.65 12.73
C SER A 342 -1.37 -17.27 13.39
N GLU A 343 -0.40 -17.09 14.29
CA GLU A 343 -0.20 -15.86 15.04
C GLU A 343 0.71 -14.87 14.31
N LYS A 344 0.12 -13.82 13.72
CA LYS A 344 0.82 -12.81 12.90
C LYS A 344 1.98 -12.11 13.63
N ASP A 345 1.89 -11.92 14.94
CA ASP A 345 2.93 -11.24 15.73
C ASP A 345 4.19 -12.11 15.89
N ILE A 346 4.02 -13.43 16.03
CA ILE A 346 5.12 -14.39 16.10
C ILE A 346 5.77 -14.52 14.71
N VAL A 347 4.97 -14.61 13.65
CA VAL A 347 5.48 -14.70 12.27
C VAL A 347 6.27 -13.45 11.89
N SER A 348 5.78 -12.26 12.21
CA SER A 348 6.48 -11.00 11.90
C SER A 348 7.76 -10.81 12.72
N SER A 349 7.75 -11.14 14.01
CA SER A 349 8.96 -11.06 14.85
C SER A 349 10.04 -12.06 14.42
N THR A 350 9.66 -13.31 14.11
CA THR A 350 10.58 -14.34 13.62
C THR A 350 11.14 -14.01 12.23
N ALA A 351 10.30 -13.57 11.29
CA ALA A 351 10.75 -13.12 9.97
C ALA A 351 11.72 -11.95 10.06
N ASN A 352 11.45 -10.96 10.92
CA ASN A 352 12.37 -9.83 11.15
C ASN A 352 13.69 -10.27 11.81
N SER A 353 13.66 -11.27 12.70
CA SER A 353 14.87 -11.87 13.26
C SER A 353 15.72 -12.57 12.18
N ILE A 354 15.09 -13.30 11.24
CA ILE A 354 15.78 -13.95 10.12
C ILE A 354 16.45 -12.91 9.20
N VAL A 355 15.73 -11.83 8.87
CA VAL A 355 16.25 -10.76 8.00
C VAL A 355 17.40 -10.00 8.66
N SER A 356 17.27 -9.65 9.94
CA SER A 356 18.29 -8.90 10.68
C SER A 356 19.56 -9.73 10.96
N SER A 357 19.41 -11.04 11.13
CA SER A 357 20.52 -11.95 11.45
C SER A 357 21.35 -12.41 10.24
N ARG A 358 21.02 -11.95 9.02
CA ARG A 358 21.65 -12.30 7.72
C ARG A 358 21.65 -13.81 7.40
N VAL A 359 20.69 -14.56 7.94
CA VAL A 359 20.55 -16.01 7.73
C VAL A 359 19.97 -16.34 6.35
N ILE A 360 19.39 -15.35 5.67
CA ILE A 360 18.75 -15.50 4.36
C ILE A 360 19.66 -16.17 3.34
N GLU A 361 20.95 -15.83 3.29
CA GLU A 361 21.88 -16.44 2.32
C GLU A 361 22.07 -17.95 2.56
N SER A 362 22.09 -18.39 3.82
CA SER A 362 22.14 -19.80 4.17
C SER A 362 20.83 -20.52 3.82
N ILE A 363 19.67 -19.86 3.97
CA ILE A 363 18.37 -20.45 3.59
C ILE A 363 18.26 -20.54 2.06
N ILE A 364 18.78 -19.56 1.32
CA ILE A 364 18.86 -19.63 -0.16
C ILE A 364 19.64 -20.87 -0.60
N GLY A 365 20.78 -21.17 0.04
CA GLY A 365 21.54 -22.39 -0.26
C GLY A 365 20.80 -23.70 0.07
N SER A 366 19.71 -23.66 0.85
CA SER A 366 18.84 -24.82 1.08
C SER A 366 17.85 -25.08 -0.08
N LEU A 367 17.72 -24.15 -1.04
CA LEU A 367 16.97 -24.39 -2.28
C LEU A 367 17.66 -25.42 -3.20
N GLU A 368 18.99 -25.56 -3.06
CA GLU A 368 19.81 -26.54 -3.79
C GLU A 368 19.94 -27.88 -3.04
N ALA A 369 19.29 -28.03 -1.89
CA ALA A 369 19.37 -29.26 -1.10
C ALA A 369 18.77 -30.45 -1.86
N GLU A 370 19.30 -31.67 -1.63
CA GLU A 370 18.81 -32.89 -2.28
C GLU A 370 17.36 -33.24 -1.88
N TRP A 371 16.97 -32.90 -0.64
CA TRP A 371 15.67 -33.25 -0.06
C TRP A 371 14.58 -32.26 -0.50
N ALA A 372 13.52 -32.76 -1.15
CA ALA A 372 12.41 -31.93 -1.62
C ALA A 372 11.68 -31.18 -0.49
N GLU A 373 11.51 -31.81 0.68
CA GLU A 373 10.91 -31.20 1.87
C GLU A 373 11.72 -29.99 2.37
N GLU A 374 13.05 -30.04 2.29
CA GLU A 374 13.91 -28.90 2.64
C GLU A 374 13.71 -27.73 1.68
N ARG A 375 13.67 -28.01 0.38
CA ARG A 375 13.45 -27.00 -0.67
C ARG A 375 12.10 -26.30 -0.49
N ILE A 376 11.03 -27.06 -0.24
CA ILE A 376 9.67 -26.51 -0.02
C ILE A 376 9.62 -25.69 1.28
N ALA A 377 10.20 -26.18 2.37
CA ALA A 377 10.30 -25.44 3.62
C ALA A 377 11.06 -24.11 3.45
N ALA A 378 12.19 -24.14 2.71
CA ALA A 378 12.96 -22.95 2.39
C ALA A 378 12.14 -21.94 1.57
N VAL A 379 11.38 -22.40 0.56
CA VAL A 379 10.46 -21.55 -0.21
C VAL A 379 9.44 -20.86 0.70
N GLY A 380 8.80 -21.60 1.61
CA GLY A 380 7.85 -21.05 2.57
C GLY A 380 8.47 -19.99 3.48
N ILE A 381 9.67 -20.24 4.02
CA ILE A 381 10.39 -19.29 4.88
C ILE A 381 10.74 -18.01 4.12
N LEU A 382 11.35 -18.14 2.94
CA LEU A 382 11.75 -17.01 2.11
C LEU A 382 10.54 -16.18 1.68
N LEU A 383 9.41 -16.84 1.37
CA LEU A 383 8.18 -16.17 1.04
C LEU A 383 7.67 -15.27 2.18
N ARG A 384 7.62 -15.80 3.41
CA ARG A 384 7.23 -15.03 4.59
C ARG A 384 8.19 -13.87 4.85
N CYS A 385 9.49 -14.08 4.66
CA CYS A 385 10.48 -13.00 4.76
C CYS A 385 10.22 -11.88 3.75
N MET A 386 9.86 -12.21 2.50
CA MET A 386 9.57 -11.21 1.46
C MET A 386 8.27 -10.44 1.70
N GLN A 387 7.26 -11.07 2.30
CA GLN A 387 5.98 -10.43 2.66
C GLN A 387 6.16 -9.42 3.79
N GLU A 388 6.93 -9.76 4.83
CA GLU A 388 7.17 -8.89 5.98
C GLU A 388 8.21 -7.80 5.70
N ASN A 389 9.32 -8.15 5.04
CA ASN A 389 10.39 -7.23 4.72
C ASN A 389 10.87 -7.40 3.28
N GLY A 390 10.27 -6.64 2.36
CA GLY A 390 10.54 -6.76 0.94
C GLY A 390 11.98 -6.45 0.49
N ASN A 391 12.84 -5.88 1.35
CA ASN A 391 14.22 -5.59 0.98
C ASN A 391 15.05 -6.85 0.69
N CYS A 392 14.70 -8.00 1.25
CA CYS A 392 15.42 -9.25 1.00
C CYS A 392 15.20 -9.81 -0.41
N ARG A 393 14.18 -9.35 -1.14
CA ARG A 393 13.82 -9.84 -2.49
C ARG A 393 14.98 -9.74 -3.48
N ASN A 394 15.70 -8.62 -3.48
CA ASN A 394 16.84 -8.42 -4.37
C ASN A 394 17.96 -9.43 -4.08
N THR A 395 18.22 -9.72 -2.81
CA THR A 395 19.24 -10.71 -2.41
C THR A 395 18.83 -12.12 -2.80
N ILE A 396 17.54 -12.46 -2.64
CA ILE A 396 16.99 -13.76 -3.05
C ILE A 396 17.09 -13.92 -4.56
N ALA A 397 16.62 -12.93 -5.34
CA ALA A 397 16.66 -12.97 -6.79
C ALA A 397 18.08 -13.04 -7.37
N ASP A 398 19.07 -12.41 -6.72
CA ASP A 398 20.46 -12.40 -7.21
C ASP A 398 21.20 -13.73 -6.90
N LYS A 399 20.78 -14.50 -5.88
CA LYS A 399 21.52 -15.68 -5.38
C LYS A 399 20.78 -17.02 -5.47
N ALA A 400 19.47 -17.04 -5.68
CA ALA A 400 18.69 -18.27 -5.68
C ALA A 400 18.74 -19.01 -7.03
N GLU A 401 19.10 -20.29 -7.00
CA GLU A 401 18.91 -21.20 -8.13
C GLU A 401 17.46 -21.71 -8.15
N LEU A 402 16.69 -21.31 -9.17
CA LEU A 402 15.24 -21.60 -9.25
C LEU A 402 14.93 -22.95 -9.92
N ALA A 403 15.86 -23.52 -10.69
CA ALA A 403 15.64 -24.78 -11.40
C ALA A 403 15.22 -25.94 -10.46
N PRO A 404 15.88 -26.18 -9.30
CA PRO A 404 15.47 -27.24 -8.37
C PRO A 404 14.09 -27.02 -7.74
N VAL A 405 13.67 -25.76 -7.61
CA VAL A 405 12.34 -25.38 -7.09
C VAL A 405 11.25 -25.72 -8.11
N LEU A 406 11.52 -25.50 -9.40
CA LEU A 406 10.60 -25.81 -10.49
C LEU A 406 10.42 -27.32 -10.67
N GLU A 407 11.46 -28.12 -10.45
CA GLU A 407 11.35 -29.59 -10.49
C GLU A 407 10.42 -30.14 -9.39
N ASN A 408 10.41 -29.52 -8.20
CA ASN A 408 9.52 -29.92 -7.11
C ASN A 408 8.04 -29.67 -7.39
N PHE A 409 7.73 -28.71 -8.28
CA PHE A 409 6.35 -28.31 -8.55
C PHE A 409 5.46 -29.49 -8.98
N ASN A 410 5.98 -30.40 -9.80
CA ASN A 410 5.21 -31.53 -10.33
C ASN A 410 4.95 -32.65 -9.31
N GLY A 411 5.71 -32.71 -8.21
CA GLY A 411 5.57 -33.72 -7.15
C GLY A 411 4.97 -33.21 -5.84
N ALA A 412 4.70 -31.91 -5.76
CA ALA A 412 4.20 -31.22 -4.58
C ALA A 412 2.67 -31.35 -4.44
N SER A 413 2.17 -31.21 -3.21
CA SER A 413 0.72 -31.11 -2.92
C SER A 413 0.14 -29.76 -3.35
N ASP A 414 -1.19 -29.65 -3.49
CA ASP A 414 -1.86 -28.42 -3.97
C ASP A 414 -1.49 -27.16 -3.16
N SER A 415 -1.28 -27.30 -1.84
CA SER A 415 -0.85 -26.20 -0.96
C SER A 415 0.60 -25.79 -1.21
N GLU A 416 1.48 -26.77 -1.38
CA GLU A 416 2.91 -26.54 -1.64
C GLU A 416 3.12 -25.98 -3.05
N GLN A 417 2.33 -26.42 -4.03
CA GLN A 417 2.30 -25.85 -5.37
C GLN A 417 1.94 -24.37 -5.33
N TYR A 418 0.94 -23.99 -4.52
CA TYR A 418 0.59 -22.58 -4.34
C TYR A 418 1.74 -21.79 -3.71
N ASP A 419 2.37 -22.30 -2.65
CA ASP A 419 3.49 -21.63 -2.00
C ASP A 419 4.66 -21.40 -2.97
N ILE A 420 4.94 -22.37 -3.85
CA ILE A 420 5.92 -22.23 -4.93
C ILE A 420 5.51 -21.14 -5.92
N VAL A 421 4.28 -21.18 -6.45
CA VAL A 421 3.81 -20.15 -7.40
C VAL A 421 3.81 -18.76 -6.76
N HIS A 422 3.34 -18.66 -5.53
CA HIS A 422 3.28 -17.41 -4.78
C HIS A 422 4.69 -16.87 -4.52
N PHE A 423 5.64 -17.74 -4.16
CA PHE A 423 7.07 -17.40 -4.08
C PHE A 423 7.62 -16.86 -5.40
N LEU A 424 7.41 -17.58 -6.52
CA LEU A 424 7.86 -17.12 -7.83
C LEU A 424 7.24 -15.76 -8.21
N SER A 425 5.95 -15.57 -7.91
CA SER A 425 5.26 -14.31 -8.16
C SER A 425 5.82 -13.13 -7.36
N GLU A 426 6.30 -13.37 -6.12
CA GLU A 426 6.91 -12.35 -5.27
C GLU A 426 8.36 -12.05 -5.67
N VAL A 427 9.15 -13.08 -6.03
CA VAL A 427 10.55 -12.92 -6.47
C VAL A 427 10.65 -12.09 -7.74
N VAL A 428 9.64 -12.16 -8.62
CA VAL A 428 9.58 -11.37 -9.85
C VAL A 428 9.31 -9.88 -9.56
N LYS A 429 8.77 -9.47 -8.40
CA LYS A 429 8.45 -8.06 -8.08
C LYS A 429 9.71 -7.24 -7.71
N LEU A 430 10.64 -7.11 -8.64
CA LEU A 430 11.94 -6.41 -8.48
C LEU A 430 11.90 -4.98 -9.01
N ASN A 431 12.69 -4.11 -8.40
CA ASN A 431 12.84 -2.71 -8.82
C ASN A 431 13.53 -2.61 -10.21
N ARG A 432 14.63 -3.35 -10.41
CA ARG A 432 15.38 -3.31 -11.68
C ARG A 432 14.79 -4.24 -12.73
N ARG A 433 14.45 -3.63 -13.86
CA ARG A 433 13.87 -4.25 -15.07
C ARG A 433 14.72 -5.38 -15.64
N ALA A 434 16.00 -5.11 -15.86
CA ALA A 434 16.92 -6.10 -16.46
C ALA A 434 17.08 -7.35 -15.57
N ARG A 435 16.93 -7.21 -14.25
CA ARG A 435 16.98 -8.35 -13.32
C ARG A 435 15.67 -9.14 -13.35
N ASN A 436 14.53 -8.45 -13.35
CA ASN A 436 13.22 -9.07 -13.50
C ASN A 436 13.12 -9.93 -14.77
N GLU A 437 13.59 -9.43 -15.92
CA GLU A 437 13.56 -10.19 -17.17
C GLU A 437 14.45 -11.43 -17.13
N LYS A 438 15.63 -11.35 -16.51
CA LYS A 438 16.51 -12.51 -16.31
C LYS A 438 15.83 -13.59 -15.47
N VAL A 439 15.19 -13.22 -14.36
CA VAL A 439 14.46 -14.16 -13.50
C VAL A 439 13.29 -14.81 -14.26
N LEU A 440 12.55 -14.03 -15.05
CA LEU A 440 11.45 -14.59 -15.86
C LEU A 440 11.96 -15.57 -16.93
N HIS A 441 13.12 -15.30 -17.55
CA HIS A 441 13.76 -16.25 -18.46
C HIS A 441 14.19 -17.54 -17.75
N ILE A 442 14.79 -17.43 -16.56
CA ILE A 442 15.14 -18.58 -15.73
C ILE A 442 13.89 -19.44 -15.44
N ILE A 443 12.80 -18.82 -14.99
CA ILE A 443 11.54 -19.52 -14.69
C ILE A 443 10.95 -20.20 -15.93
N LYS A 444 11.11 -19.59 -17.11
CA LYS A 444 10.56 -20.10 -18.36
C LYS A 444 11.40 -21.25 -18.96
N ASP A 445 12.73 -21.12 -18.91
CA ASP A 445 13.65 -21.89 -19.75
C ASP A 445 14.44 -22.97 -18.98
N GLU A 446 14.66 -22.84 -17.67
CA GLU A 446 15.55 -23.76 -16.90
C GLU A 446 14.85 -24.98 -16.28
N GLY A 447 13.52 -25.10 -16.38
CA GLY A 447 12.79 -26.25 -15.84
C GLY A 447 12.96 -27.54 -16.66
N ALA A 448 13.00 -28.70 -15.99
CA ALA A 448 13.03 -30.01 -16.67
C ALA A 448 11.78 -30.27 -17.55
N PHE A 449 10.68 -29.58 -17.27
CA PHE A 449 9.43 -29.60 -18.02
C PHE A 449 9.00 -28.17 -18.37
N SER A 450 8.12 -28.02 -19.37
CA SER A 450 7.53 -26.71 -19.73
C SER A 450 6.77 -26.12 -18.54
N THR A 451 7.37 -25.13 -17.87
CA THR A 451 6.82 -24.48 -16.68
C THR A 451 5.51 -23.76 -16.99
N MET A 452 5.41 -23.12 -18.17
CA MET A 452 4.17 -22.48 -18.63
C MET A 452 3.01 -23.48 -18.75
N HIS A 453 3.28 -24.71 -19.23
CA HIS A 453 2.23 -25.72 -19.34
C HIS A 453 1.84 -26.30 -17.97
N ALA A 454 2.81 -26.52 -17.08
CA ALA A 454 2.54 -26.96 -15.71
C ALA A 454 1.69 -25.92 -14.94
N LEU A 455 2.00 -24.63 -15.08
CA LEU A 455 1.20 -23.55 -14.49
C LEU A 455 -0.21 -23.47 -15.07
N LEU A 456 -0.39 -23.73 -16.37
CA LEU A 456 -1.72 -23.78 -16.98
C LEU A 456 -2.57 -24.92 -16.42
N VAL A 457 -2.00 -26.12 -16.29
CA VAL A 457 -2.70 -27.27 -15.68
C VAL A 457 -3.06 -26.99 -14.23
N TYR A 458 -2.15 -26.35 -13.49
CA TYR A 458 -2.43 -25.93 -12.11
C TYR A 458 -3.51 -24.86 -12.04
N LEU A 459 -3.50 -23.86 -12.93
CA LEU A 459 -4.52 -22.80 -12.97
C LEU A 459 -5.95 -23.38 -13.09
N GLN A 460 -6.12 -24.45 -13.88
CA GLN A 460 -7.40 -25.12 -14.08
C GLN A 460 -7.90 -25.87 -12.83
N THR A 461 -6.99 -26.31 -11.96
CA THR A 461 -7.28 -27.10 -10.75
C THR A 461 -7.22 -26.29 -9.45
N ALA A 462 -6.59 -25.12 -9.47
CA ALA A 462 -6.37 -24.26 -8.32
C ALA A 462 -7.67 -23.69 -7.71
N LEU A 463 -7.61 -23.41 -6.41
CA LEU A 463 -8.70 -22.78 -5.65
C LEU A 463 -8.93 -21.32 -6.08
N GLN A 464 -10.13 -20.80 -5.84
CA GLN A 464 -10.56 -19.48 -6.31
C GLN A 464 -9.66 -18.31 -5.83
N ASP A 465 -9.08 -18.42 -4.63
CA ASP A 465 -8.18 -17.40 -4.08
C ASP A 465 -6.74 -17.49 -4.66
N GLN A 466 -6.38 -18.64 -5.22
CA GLN A 466 -5.05 -18.92 -5.75
C GLN A 466 -4.94 -18.54 -7.24
N ARG A 467 -6.04 -18.72 -7.98
CA ARG A 467 -6.13 -18.48 -9.43
C ARG A 467 -5.56 -17.14 -9.90
N PRO A 468 -5.85 -15.98 -9.26
CA PRO A 468 -5.37 -14.72 -9.80
C PRO A 468 -3.84 -14.59 -9.78
N VAL A 469 -3.18 -15.12 -8.75
CA VAL A 469 -1.71 -15.11 -8.64
C VAL A 469 -1.08 -16.00 -9.71
N VAL A 470 -1.64 -17.19 -9.92
CA VAL A 470 -1.18 -18.15 -10.96
C VAL A 470 -1.35 -17.54 -12.35
N ALA A 471 -2.51 -16.95 -12.64
CA ALA A 471 -2.80 -16.28 -13.90
C ALA A 471 -1.86 -15.09 -14.16
N GLY A 472 -1.60 -14.28 -13.12
CA GLY A 472 -0.66 -13.17 -13.20
C GLY A 472 0.76 -13.60 -13.57
N LEU A 473 1.29 -14.66 -12.93
CA LEU A 473 2.61 -15.20 -13.24
C LEU A 473 2.65 -15.78 -14.66
N LEU A 474 1.64 -16.57 -15.05
CA LEU A 474 1.55 -17.17 -16.39
C LEU A 474 1.55 -16.09 -17.48
N LEU A 475 0.79 -15.01 -17.28
CA LEU A 475 0.73 -13.89 -18.21
C LEU A 475 2.08 -13.15 -18.32
N GLN A 476 2.79 -12.97 -17.20
CA GLN A 476 4.13 -12.36 -17.21
C GLN A 476 5.17 -13.21 -17.97
N LEU A 477 5.08 -14.54 -17.89
CA LEU A 477 5.99 -15.47 -18.60
C LEU A 477 5.69 -15.53 -20.11
N ASP A 478 4.43 -15.49 -20.50
CA ASP A 478 4.05 -15.53 -21.91
C ASP A 478 4.42 -14.23 -22.64
N LEU A 479 4.36 -13.08 -21.95
CA LEU A 479 4.75 -11.77 -22.48
C LEU A 479 6.24 -11.59 -22.78
N LEU A 480 7.09 -12.54 -22.38
CA LEU A 480 8.46 -12.63 -22.90
C LEU A 480 8.47 -12.96 -24.41
N ALA A 481 7.42 -13.59 -24.94
CA ALA A 481 7.22 -13.81 -26.36
C ALA A 481 6.49 -12.64 -27.04
N GLU A 482 6.53 -12.57 -28.37
CA GLU A 482 5.88 -11.50 -29.13
C GLU A 482 4.38 -11.37 -28.80
N PRO A 483 3.88 -10.16 -28.45
CA PRO A 483 2.49 -9.96 -28.02
C PRO A 483 1.46 -10.09 -29.16
N ARG A 484 1.90 -10.16 -30.42
CA ARG A 484 1.03 -10.18 -31.61
C ARG A 484 0.53 -11.57 -32.00
N LYS A 485 1.10 -12.64 -31.43
CA LYS A 485 0.66 -14.01 -31.69
C LYS A 485 -0.34 -14.44 -30.63
N MET A 486 -1.44 -15.05 -31.05
CA MET A 486 -2.44 -15.63 -30.15
C MET A 486 -1.79 -16.74 -29.32
N SER A 487 -1.98 -16.71 -28.01
CA SER A 487 -1.42 -17.69 -27.08
C SER A 487 -2.52 -18.18 -26.16
N ILE A 488 -2.69 -19.50 -26.10
CA ILE A 488 -3.67 -20.16 -25.23
C ILE A 488 -3.43 -19.80 -23.76
N TYR A 489 -2.15 -19.61 -23.37
CA TYR A 489 -1.78 -19.22 -22.01
C TYR A 489 -2.26 -17.81 -21.65
N ARG A 490 -2.25 -16.87 -22.61
CA ARG A 490 -2.72 -15.49 -22.37
C ARG A 490 -4.23 -15.43 -22.25
N GLU A 491 -4.95 -16.08 -23.17
CA GLU A 491 -6.41 -16.07 -23.17
C GLU A 491 -6.93 -16.63 -21.83
N GLU A 492 -6.48 -17.83 -21.45
CA GLU A 492 -6.91 -18.46 -20.19
C GLU A 492 -6.52 -17.62 -18.95
N ALA A 493 -5.33 -17.02 -18.94
CA ALA A 493 -4.89 -16.18 -17.83
C ALA A 493 -5.74 -14.89 -17.70
N ILE A 494 -6.13 -14.26 -18.81
CA ILE A 494 -6.94 -13.04 -18.76
C ILE A 494 -8.40 -13.38 -18.43
N ASP A 495 -8.96 -14.45 -19.02
CA ASP A 495 -10.31 -14.95 -18.71
C ASP A 495 -10.45 -15.31 -17.22
N THR A 496 -9.44 -15.96 -16.64
CA THR A 496 -9.42 -16.28 -15.21
C THR A 496 -9.35 -15.02 -14.35
N LEU A 497 -8.56 -14.00 -14.71
CA LEU A 497 -8.54 -12.72 -13.98
C LEU A 497 -9.89 -11.98 -14.08
N ILE A 498 -10.51 -11.93 -15.26
CA ILE A 498 -11.82 -11.29 -15.48
C ILE A 498 -12.90 -12.02 -14.69
N SER A 499 -12.94 -13.35 -14.74
CA SER A 499 -13.92 -14.14 -13.99
C SER A 499 -13.75 -13.99 -12.48
N CYS A 500 -12.52 -13.90 -11.96
CA CYS A 500 -12.27 -13.63 -10.55
C CYS A 500 -12.73 -12.22 -10.14
N LEU A 501 -12.50 -11.20 -10.97
CA LEU A 501 -12.97 -9.83 -10.73
C LEU A 501 -14.50 -9.72 -10.68
N ARG A 502 -15.22 -10.42 -11.56
CA ARG A 502 -16.69 -10.38 -11.61
C ARG A 502 -17.34 -11.21 -10.50
N ASN A 503 -16.58 -12.07 -9.81
CA ASN A 503 -17.12 -12.96 -8.80
C ASN A 503 -17.36 -12.25 -7.47
N SER A 504 -18.54 -11.64 -7.33
CA SER A 504 -18.94 -10.93 -6.10
C SER A 504 -19.09 -11.82 -4.85
N GLU A 505 -19.11 -13.16 -5.00
CA GLU A 505 -19.24 -14.09 -3.87
C GLU A 505 -17.94 -14.22 -3.07
N PHE A 506 -16.78 -13.90 -3.68
CA PHE A 506 -15.45 -14.03 -3.07
C PHE A 506 -14.66 -12.71 -3.13
N PRO A 507 -14.91 -11.75 -2.22
CA PRO A 507 -14.23 -10.45 -2.22
C PRO A 507 -12.71 -10.54 -2.10
N ALA A 508 -12.18 -11.52 -1.37
CA ALA A 508 -10.74 -11.73 -1.25
C ALA A 508 -10.10 -12.04 -2.62
N SER A 509 -10.68 -12.98 -3.38
CA SER A 509 -10.26 -13.29 -4.75
C SER A 509 -10.37 -12.08 -5.69
N GLN A 510 -11.44 -11.26 -5.57
CA GLN A 510 -11.58 -10.02 -6.35
C GLN A 510 -10.44 -9.03 -6.08
N ILE A 511 -10.09 -8.82 -4.80
CA ILE A 511 -9.01 -7.92 -4.40
C ILE A 511 -7.68 -8.43 -4.96
N VAL A 512 -7.36 -9.71 -4.79
CA VAL A 512 -6.11 -10.31 -5.30
C VAL A 512 -6.05 -10.21 -6.83
N ALA A 513 -7.17 -10.39 -7.54
CA ALA A 513 -7.22 -10.20 -8.99
C ALA A 513 -6.95 -8.75 -9.42
N ALA A 514 -7.59 -7.77 -8.75
CA ALA A 514 -7.36 -6.36 -9.02
C ALA A 514 -5.91 -5.94 -8.70
N GLU A 515 -5.36 -6.38 -7.58
CA GLU A 515 -3.97 -6.13 -7.20
C GLU A 515 -2.98 -6.77 -8.17
N THR A 516 -3.29 -7.98 -8.65
CA THR A 516 -2.49 -8.66 -9.67
C THR A 516 -2.46 -7.80 -10.95
N ILE A 517 -3.60 -7.27 -11.41
CA ILE A 517 -3.65 -6.39 -12.59
C ILE A 517 -2.84 -5.11 -12.41
N VAL A 518 -2.90 -4.47 -11.22
CA VAL A 518 -2.05 -3.32 -10.90
C VAL A 518 -0.57 -3.71 -10.97
N SER A 519 -0.21 -4.87 -10.42
CA SER A 519 1.17 -5.37 -10.40
C SER A 519 1.72 -5.67 -11.81
N LEU A 520 0.87 -5.99 -12.78
CA LEU A 520 1.26 -6.26 -14.16
C LEU A 520 1.87 -5.04 -14.86
N GLN A 521 1.64 -3.80 -14.37
CA GLN A 521 2.35 -2.63 -14.86
C GLN A 521 3.89 -2.78 -14.76
N GLY A 522 4.37 -3.57 -13.79
CA GLY A 522 5.77 -4.01 -13.73
C GLY A 522 6.76 -2.96 -13.23
N ARG A 523 6.29 -1.95 -12.47
CA ARG A 523 7.15 -1.00 -11.75
C ARG A 523 6.97 -1.21 -10.25
N PHE A 524 8.04 -1.56 -9.56
CA PHE A 524 8.00 -1.92 -8.14
C PHE A 524 9.02 -1.13 -7.34
N THR A 525 8.70 -0.87 -6.07
CA THR A 525 9.66 -0.38 -5.08
C THR A 525 10.70 -1.44 -4.76
N ALA A 526 11.76 -1.07 -4.04
CA ALA A 526 12.69 -2.06 -3.47
C ALA A 526 12.01 -3.06 -2.53
N SER A 527 10.87 -2.68 -1.92
CA SER A 527 10.04 -3.55 -1.09
C SER A 527 9.05 -4.41 -1.88
N GLY A 528 8.97 -4.23 -3.21
CA GLY A 528 8.08 -4.97 -4.10
C GLY A 528 6.64 -4.47 -4.17
N LYS A 529 6.32 -3.31 -3.56
CA LYS A 529 5.02 -2.64 -3.74
C LYS A 529 4.91 -2.00 -5.13
N PRO A 530 3.74 -2.04 -5.78
CA PRO A 530 3.55 -1.45 -7.11
C PRO A 530 3.60 0.08 -7.07
N LEU A 531 4.37 0.68 -7.98
CA LEU A 531 4.56 2.13 -8.10
C LEU A 531 3.50 2.82 -8.97
N THR A 532 2.40 2.14 -9.29
CA THR A 532 1.40 2.60 -10.26
C THR A 532 0.83 3.96 -9.94
N ARG A 533 0.40 4.18 -8.69
CA ARG A 533 -0.12 5.49 -8.27
C ARG A 533 0.94 6.59 -8.41
N ALA A 534 2.16 6.34 -7.96
CA ALA A 534 3.25 7.31 -8.03
C ALA A 534 3.58 7.70 -9.49
N VAL A 535 3.65 6.72 -10.39
CA VAL A 535 3.95 6.93 -11.81
C VAL A 535 2.82 7.70 -12.50
N LEU A 536 1.56 7.36 -12.22
CA LEU A 536 0.42 8.10 -12.77
C LEU A 536 0.37 9.54 -12.25
N LEU A 537 0.72 9.78 -10.98
CA LEU A 537 0.82 11.14 -10.43
C LEU A 537 1.96 11.94 -11.05
N LYS A 538 3.12 11.32 -11.33
CA LYS A 538 4.22 11.92 -12.11
C LYS A 538 3.71 12.35 -13.50
N ARG A 539 2.99 11.46 -14.20
CA ARG A 539 2.40 11.74 -15.52
C ARG A 539 1.28 12.79 -15.46
N ALA A 540 0.58 12.93 -14.33
CA ALA A 540 -0.45 13.94 -14.08
C ALA A 540 0.11 15.33 -13.71
N GLY A 541 1.44 15.50 -13.62
CA GLY A 541 2.07 16.78 -13.29
C GLY A 541 2.12 17.12 -11.79
N LEU A 542 1.77 16.17 -10.91
CA LEU A 542 1.82 16.34 -9.45
C LEU A 542 3.19 15.91 -8.87
N GLU A 543 4.25 16.61 -9.27
CA GLU A 543 5.63 16.27 -8.87
C GLU A 543 5.87 16.33 -7.35
N LYS A 544 5.11 17.13 -6.59
CA LYS A 544 5.25 17.22 -5.14
C LYS A 544 4.74 15.95 -4.45
N SER A 545 3.56 15.45 -4.83
CA SER A 545 3.00 14.19 -4.33
C SER A 545 3.86 13.00 -4.75
N TYR A 546 4.31 12.96 -6.00
CA TYR A 546 5.26 11.95 -6.47
C TYR A 546 6.55 11.94 -5.63
N ARG A 547 7.19 13.10 -5.42
CA ARG A 547 8.39 13.21 -4.58
C ARG A 547 8.15 12.84 -3.13
N TYR A 548 6.95 13.10 -2.60
CA TYR A 548 6.58 12.69 -1.24
C TYR A 548 6.51 11.17 -1.11
N ILE A 549 5.81 10.48 -2.03
CA ILE A 549 5.71 9.02 -2.06
C ILE A 549 7.11 8.40 -2.20
N MET A 550 7.91 8.88 -3.15
CA MET A 550 9.29 8.41 -3.34
C MET A 550 10.18 8.65 -2.11
N ARG A 551 9.99 9.76 -1.37
CA ARG A 551 10.75 10.04 -0.13
C ARG A 551 10.33 9.15 1.03
N MET A 552 9.03 8.86 1.18
CA MET A 552 8.54 7.92 2.19
C MET A 552 9.11 6.51 1.97
N GLU A 553 9.26 6.11 0.71
CA GLU A 553 9.86 4.83 0.35
C GLU A 553 11.40 4.85 0.45
N LEU A 554 12.06 6.00 0.27
CA LEU A 554 13.51 6.13 0.48
C LEU A 554 13.91 6.09 1.97
N LEU A 555 13.05 6.55 2.88
CA LEU A 555 13.31 6.49 4.33
C LEU A 555 13.42 5.04 4.84
N SER A 556 12.89 4.06 4.10
CA SER A 556 13.12 2.63 4.38
C SER A 556 14.45 2.07 3.90
N ASN A 557 15.27 2.81 3.13
CA ASN A 557 16.51 2.30 2.53
C ASN A 557 17.72 3.22 2.75
N ILE A 558 18.65 2.78 3.61
CA ILE A 558 20.06 3.22 3.61
C ILE A 558 20.84 2.32 2.65
N SER A 559 20.70 2.54 1.35
CA SER A 559 21.68 2.09 0.35
C SER A 559 21.49 2.92 -0.90
N GLY A 560 22.46 3.80 -1.18
CA GLY A 560 22.46 4.63 -2.38
C GLY A 560 22.57 3.76 -3.63
N GLU A 561 21.61 3.90 -4.52
CA GLU A 561 21.69 3.66 -5.98
C GLU A 561 20.28 3.87 -6.55
N VAL A 562 19.87 5.12 -6.73
CA VAL A 562 18.65 5.46 -7.51
C VAL A 562 18.96 6.67 -8.38
N GLU A 563 19.80 6.44 -9.39
CA GLU A 563 19.65 7.13 -10.67
C GLU A 563 19.18 6.06 -11.64
N ASP A 564 17.86 6.01 -11.89
CA ASP A 564 17.31 5.21 -12.98
C ASP A 564 17.92 5.75 -14.28
N THR A 565 18.72 4.93 -14.95
CA THR A 565 19.26 5.28 -16.27
C THR A 565 18.10 5.48 -17.26
N GLU A 566 18.20 6.44 -18.18
CA GLU A 566 17.15 6.69 -19.19
C GLU A 566 16.79 5.41 -19.98
N GLU A 567 17.74 4.49 -20.15
CA GLU A 567 17.54 3.19 -20.78
C GLU A 567 16.60 2.28 -19.99
N GLU A 568 16.72 2.23 -18.65
CA GLU A 568 15.81 1.46 -17.79
C GLU A 568 14.40 2.06 -17.79
N GLU A 569 14.26 3.39 -17.81
CA GLU A 569 12.95 4.07 -17.88
C GLU A 569 12.25 3.87 -19.23
N ASN A 570 13.02 3.71 -20.31
CA ASN A 570 12.49 3.38 -21.65
C ASN A 570 12.05 1.91 -21.78
N ALA A 571 12.83 0.96 -21.26
CA ALA A 571 12.49 -0.47 -21.26
C ALA A 571 11.24 -0.77 -20.40
N ALA A 572 11.25 -0.27 -19.17
CA ALA A 572 10.29 0.76 -18.81
C ALA A 572 8.88 0.82 -19.45
N ASP A 573 8.70 1.89 -20.20
CA ASP A 573 7.48 2.20 -20.89
C ASP A 573 7.17 1.24 -22.05
N ASP A 574 8.17 0.58 -22.65
CA ASP A 574 7.93 -0.41 -23.71
C ASP A 574 7.16 -1.65 -23.21
N ARG A 575 7.61 -2.25 -22.10
CA ARG A 575 6.90 -3.40 -21.50
C ARG A 575 5.53 -3.00 -20.97
N GLU A 576 5.39 -1.81 -20.39
CA GLU A 576 4.09 -1.28 -19.94
C GLU A 576 3.12 -1.18 -21.13
N ARG A 577 3.58 -0.69 -22.28
CA ARG A 577 2.80 -0.66 -23.53
C ARG A 577 2.42 -2.06 -24.01
N ARG A 578 3.36 -3.01 -24.03
CA ARG A 578 3.08 -4.41 -24.43
C ARG A 578 2.05 -5.07 -23.51
N MET A 579 2.18 -4.89 -22.21
CA MET A 579 1.23 -5.41 -21.21
C MET A 579 -0.16 -4.79 -21.38
N ALA A 580 -0.24 -3.46 -21.44
CA ALA A 580 -1.50 -2.75 -21.62
C ALA A 580 -2.19 -3.16 -22.93
N PHE A 581 -1.42 -3.33 -24.02
CA PHE A 581 -1.96 -3.83 -25.29
C PHE A 581 -2.61 -5.21 -25.12
N VAL A 582 -1.92 -6.17 -24.50
CA VAL A 582 -2.45 -7.53 -24.34
C VAL A 582 -3.71 -7.57 -23.47
N LEU A 583 -3.70 -6.87 -22.33
CA LEU A 583 -4.85 -6.82 -21.42
C LEU A 583 -6.09 -6.18 -22.06
N VAL A 584 -5.89 -5.14 -22.85
CA VAL A 584 -6.98 -4.32 -23.40
C VAL A 584 -7.51 -4.89 -24.72
N SER A 585 -6.68 -5.61 -25.48
CA SER A 585 -7.07 -6.22 -26.77
C SER A 585 -7.89 -7.50 -26.61
N HIS A 586 -7.76 -8.17 -25.48
CA HIS A 586 -8.47 -9.42 -25.21
C HIS A 586 -9.99 -9.19 -25.21
N ASP A 587 -10.68 -9.99 -26.03
CA ASP A 587 -12.13 -9.94 -26.28
C ASP A 587 -12.73 -8.53 -26.39
N PHE A 588 -12.03 -7.63 -27.10
CA PHE A 588 -12.47 -6.25 -27.33
C PHE A 588 -12.72 -5.43 -26.05
N GLY A 589 -11.95 -5.68 -24.99
CA GLY A 589 -11.94 -4.84 -23.79
C GLY A 589 -12.93 -5.26 -22.71
N LEU A 590 -13.30 -6.55 -22.63
CA LEU A 590 -14.11 -7.12 -21.52
C LEU A 590 -13.55 -6.81 -20.12
N LEU A 591 -12.23 -6.63 -20.03
CA LEU A 591 -11.56 -6.20 -18.80
C LEU A 591 -12.10 -4.84 -18.29
N PHE A 592 -12.45 -3.90 -19.17
CA PHE A 592 -13.00 -2.62 -18.76
C PHE A 592 -14.38 -2.74 -18.11
N GLU A 593 -15.20 -3.68 -18.55
CA GLU A 593 -16.49 -3.98 -17.92
C GLU A 593 -16.28 -4.57 -16.52
N ALA A 594 -15.37 -5.54 -16.38
CA ALA A 594 -15.03 -6.12 -15.07
C ALA A 594 -14.45 -5.09 -14.10
N LEU A 595 -13.58 -4.19 -14.57
CA LEU A 595 -13.05 -3.09 -13.78
C LEU A 595 -14.15 -2.08 -13.41
N ALA A 596 -15.10 -1.81 -14.31
CA ALA A 596 -16.23 -0.92 -14.03
C ALA A 596 -17.10 -1.45 -12.88
N GLU A 597 -17.37 -2.76 -12.84
CA GLU A 597 -18.06 -3.41 -11.73
C GLU A 597 -17.28 -3.29 -10.41
N GLY A 598 -15.95 -3.48 -10.45
CA GLY A 598 -15.07 -3.31 -9.29
C GLY A 598 -15.07 -1.88 -8.71
N LEU A 599 -15.28 -0.85 -9.55
CA LEU A 599 -15.47 0.54 -9.13
C LEU A 599 -16.78 0.79 -8.38
N GLU A 600 -17.75 -0.13 -8.44
CA GLU A 600 -19.00 -0.05 -7.68
C GLU A 600 -18.91 -0.76 -6.31
N SER A 601 -17.76 -1.38 -6.03
CA SER A 601 -17.54 -2.13 -4.80
C SER A 601 -17.58 -1.25 -3.55
N ARG A 602 -18.01 -1.86 -2.44
CA ARG A 602 -17.97 -1.27 -1.10
C ARG A 602 -16.60 -1.44 -0.42
N TYR A 603 -15.76 -2.33 -0.95
CA TYR A 603 -14.43 -2.59 -0.40
C TYR A 603 -13.43 -1.55 -0.92
N PRO A 604 -12.78 -0.77 -0.04
CA PRO A 604 -11.89 0.31 -0.45
C PRO A 604 -10.64 -0.20 -1.18
N GLU A 605 -10.13 -1.38 -0.78
CA GLU A 605 -8.98 -2.03 -1.41
C GLU A 605 -9.28 -2.41 -2.86
N LEU A 606 -10.42 -3.07 -3.10
CA LEU A 606 -10.89 -3.42 -4.44
C LEU A 606 -11.14 -2.17 -5.29
N PHE A 607 -11.83 -1.18 -4.73
CA PHE A 607 -12.09 0.10 -5.40
C PHE A 607 -10.79 0.77 -5.83
N SER A 608 -9.81 0.89 -4.93
CA SER A 608 -8.52 1.52 -5.20
C SER A 608 -7.73 0.77 -6.27
N ALA A 609 -7.65 -0.56 -6.20
CA ALA A 609 -6.93 -1.36 -7.19
C ALA A 609 -7.59 -1.30 -8.58
N CYS A 610 -8.94 -1.40 -8.65
CA CYS A 610 -9.68 -1.24 -9.90
C CYS A 610 -9.58 0.18 -10.47
N PHE A 611 -9.60 1.20 -9.61
CA PHE A 611 -9.43 2.61 -9.99
C PHE A 611 -8.07 2.87 -10.63
N LEU A 612 -6.98 2.45 -9.98
CA LEU A 612 -5.64 2.61 -10.51
C LEU A 612 -5.45 1.82 -11.82
N SER A 613 -5.97 0.59 -11.88
CA SER A 613 -5.94 -0.24 -13.10
C SER A 613 -6.70 0.42 -14.26
N ALA A 614 -7.90 0.92 -14.01
CA ALA A 614 -8.73 1.55 -15.03
C ALA A 614 -8.10 2.86 -15.54
N VAL A 615 -7.62 3.72 -14.65
CA VAL A 615 -6.93 4.97 -15.04
C VAL A 615 -5.67 4.67 -15.84
N TRP A 616 -4.87 3.69 -15.39
CA TRP A 616 -3.66 3.26 -16.09
C TRP A 616 -3.97 2.77 -17.51
N LEU A 617 -4.86 1.78 -17.65
CA LEU A 617 -5.17 1.19 -18.95
C LEU A 617 -5.79 2.21 -19.91
N VAL A 618 -6.68 3.08 -19.44
CA VAL A 618 -7.27 4.14 -20.27
C VAL A 618 -6.22 5.15 -20.72
N HIS A 619 -5.31 5.57 -19.84
CA HIS A 619 -4.23 6.48 -20.22
C HIS A 619 -3.33 5.88 -21.31
N MET A 620 -3.04 4.57 -21.22
CA MET A 620 -2.18 3.88 -22.19
C MET A 620 -2.80 3.79 -23.60
N LEU A 621 -4.12 3.97 -23.75
CA LEU A 621 -4.78 3.96 -25.06
C LEU A 621 -4.26 5.04 -26.02
N ASN A 622 -3.69 6.15 -25.52
CA ASN A 622 -3.03 7.16 -26.37
C ASN A 622 -1.79 6.61 -27.09
N ALA A 623 -1.09 5.67 -26.46
CA ALA A 623 0.16 5.10 -26.97
C ALA A 623 -0.06 3.84 -27.82
N LEU A 624 -1.29 3.30 -27.82
CA LEU A 624 -1.67 2.09 -28.54
C LEU A 624 -2.33 2.43 -29.89
N PRO A 625 -2.25 1.53 -30.89
CA PRO A 625 -2.92 1.74 -32.16
C PRO A 625 -4.45 1.63 -32.02
N ASP A 626 -5.18 2.61 -32.57
CA ASP A 626 -6.19 2.43 -33.63
C ASP A 626 -7.24 1.29 -33.65
N THR A 627 -7.46 0.47 -32.62
CA THR A 627 -8.21 -0.81 -32.79
C THR A 627 -9.70 -0.74 -32.44
N GLY A 628 -10.25 0.46 -32.18
CA GLY A 628 -11.64 0.63 -31.74
C GLY A 628 -11.87 0.37 -30.26
N ILE A 629 -10.84 -0.07 -29.52
CA ILE A 629 -10.94 -0.35 -28.07
C ILE A 629 -11.19 0.92 -27.24
N ARG A 630 -10.83 2.10 -27.76
CA ARG A 630 -11.17 3.39 -27.13
C ARG A 630 -12.68 3.57 -26.98
N GLY A 631 -13.47 3.10 -27.94
CA GLY A 631 -14.93 3.08 -27.86
C GLY A 631 -15.44 2.18 -26.73
N ALA A 632 -14.88 0.98 -26.57
CA ALA A 632 -15.24 0.07 -25.48
C ALA A 632 -14.92 0.67 -24.10
N ALA A 633 -13.72 1.24 -23.94
CA ALA A 633 -13.33 1.94 -22.71
C ALA A 633 -14.30 3.10 -22.37
N ARG A 634 -14.70 3.86 -23.39
CA ARG A 634 -15.66 4.96 -23.25
C ARG A 634 -17.02 4.50 -22.75
N VAL A 635 -17.60 3.47 -23.38
CA VAL A 635 -18.93 2.94 -23.02
C VAL A 635 -18.93 2.41 -21.58
N CYS A 636 -17.88 1.69 -21.18
CA CYS A 636 -17.83 1.07 -19.85
C CYS A 636 -17.48 2.07 -18.73
N LEU A 637 -16.49 2.94 -18.93
CA LEU A 637 -15.87 3.69 -17.82
C LEU A 637 -16.26 5.17 -17.76
N LEU A 638 -16.66 5.81 -18.87
CA LEU A 638 -16.85 7.28 -18.90
C LEU A 638 -17.85 7.78 -17.86
N LYS A 639 -19.04 7.16 -17.80
CA LYS A 639 -20.10 7.53 -16.84
C LYS A 639 -19.62 7.34 -15.39
N ARG A 640 -18.84 6.29 -15.13
CA ARG A 640 -18.33 5.97 -13.79
C ARG A 640 -17.25 6.95 -13.36
N PHE A 641 -16.29 7.24 -14.23
CA PHE A 641 -15.25 8.25 -14.01
C PHE A 641 -15.83 9.62 -13.68
N ILE A 642 -16.87 10.05 -14.40
CA ILE A 642 -17.53 11.34 -14.12
C ILE A 642 -18.24 11.32 -12.77
N SER A 643 -18.91 10.21 -12.41
CA SER A 643 -19.52 10.07 -11.10
C SER A 643 -18.48 10.15 -9.97
N ILE A 644 -17.34 9.46 -10.11
CA ILE A 644 -16.27 9.47 -9.12
C ILE A 644 -15.65 10.87 -9.04
N PHE A 645 -15.42 11.52 -10.18
CA PHE A 645 -14.87 12.88 -10.25
C PHE A 645 -15.73 13.89 -9.49
N ARG A 646 -17.07 13.78 -9.57
CA ARG A 646 -18.01 14.61 -8.80
C ARG A 646 -17.98 14.32 -7.29
N SER A 647 -17.78 13.06 -6.91
CA SER A 647 -17.86 12.63 -5.51
C SER A 647 -16.54 12.77 -4.74
N SER A 648 -15.41 12.70 -5.44
CA SER A 648 -14.10 12.71 -4.81
C SER A 648 -13.77 14.09 -4.23
N LYS A 649 -13.25 14.10 -3.00
CA LYS A 649 -12.71 15.30 -2.34
C LYS A 649 -11.19 15.39 -2.47
N GLU A 650 -10.55 14.31 -2.93
CA GLU A 650 -9.10 14.24 -3.04
C GLU A 650 -8.64 14.78 -4.40
N VAL A 651 -7.81 15.83 -4.34
CA VAL A 651 -7.23 16.47 -5.54
C VAL A 651 -6.44 15.46 -6.38
N GLU A 652 -5.74 14.51 -5.73
CA GLU A 652 -4.96 13.48 -6.43
C GLU A 652 -5.85 12.60 -7.30
N ASP A 653 -6.93 12.03 -6.75
CA ASP A 653 -7.84 11.16 -7.50
C ASP A 653 -8.56 11.93 -8.62
N GLN A 654 -8.93 13.19 -8.38
CA GLN A 654 -9.53 14.03 -9.42
C GLN A 654 -8.54 14.31 -10.56
N THR A 655 -7.27 14.56 -10.27
CA THR A 655 -6.23 14.75 -11.31
C THR A 655 -5.89 13.46 -12.05
N LEU A 656 -5.90 12.30 -11.38
CA LEU A 656 -5.73 10.99 -12.01
C LEU A 656 -6.89 10.67 -12.96
N LEU A 657 -8.13 10.95 -12.55
CA LEU A 657 -9.30 10.85 -13.42
C LEU A 657 -9.19 11.80 -14.61
N LEU A 658 -8.68 13.00 -14.40
CA LEU A 658 -8.47 13.94 -15.49
C LEU A 658 -7.45 13.42 -16.52
N LEU A 659 -6.38 12.77 -16.07
CA LEU A 659 -5.39 12.13 -16.95
C LEU A 659 -6.06 11.08 -17.86
N ALA A 660 -6.96 10.26 -17.30
CA ALA A 660 -7.73 9.29 -18.07
C ALA A 660 -8.76 9.97 -19.00
N LEU A 661 -9.51 10.96 -18.51
CA LEU A 661 -10.50 11.70 -19.29
C LEU A 661 -9.87 12.46 -20.46
N ASN A 662 -8.66 13.01 -20.30
CA ASN A 662 -7.95 13.69 -21.40
C ASN A 662 -7.67 12.75 -22.58
N THR A 663 -7.46 11.46 -22.29
CA THR A 663 -7.31 10.42 -23.32
C THR A 663 -8.61 10.20 -24.09
N LEU A 664 -9.76 10.30 -23.42
CA LEU A 664 -11.08 10.21 -24.04
C LEU A 664 -11.48 11.51 -24.76
N ILE A 665 -10.98 12.67 -24.32
CA ILE A 665 -11.19 13.99 -24.95
C ILE A 665 -10.47 14.09 -26.30
N ASN A 666 -9.30 13.46 -26.44
CA ASN A 666 -8.55 13.49 -27.69
C ASN A 666 -9.19 12.65 -28.83
N ASP A 667 -10.25 11.88 -28.53
CA ASP A 667 -11.02 11.11 -29.50
C ASP A 667 -12.26 11.90 -29.98
N PRO A 668 -12.46 12.13 -31.30
CA PRO A 668 -13.61 12.87 -31.82
C PRO A 668 -14.96 12.26 -31.42
N GLU A 669 -15.08 10.93 -31.31
CA GLU A 669 -16.32 10.30 -30.84
C GLU A 669 -16.50 10.48 -29.33
N GLY A 670 -15.41 10.46 -28.55
CA GLY A 670 -15.43 10.71 -27.12
C GLY A 670 -15.91 12.12 -26.76
N LEU A 671 -15.52 13.12 -27.56
CA LEU A 671 -15.98 14.50 -27.43
C LEU A 671 -17.50 14.66 -27.54
N HIS A 672 -18.17 13.84 -28.36
CA HIS A 672 -19.63 13.87 -28.48
C HIS A 672 -20.32 13.36 -27.22
N ASP A 673 -19.87 12.24 -26.65
CA ASP A 673 -20.44 11.67 -25.42
C ASP A 673 -20.13 12.53 -24.18
N LEU A 674 -18.94 13.16 -24.16
CA LEU A 674 -18.53 14.11 -23.12
C LEU A 674 -19.33 15.42 -23.15
N SER A 675 -19.97 15.77 -24.27
CA SER A 675 -20.77 17.00 -24.39
C SER A 675 -21.90 17.07 -23.36
N TYR A 676 -22.50 15.92 -23.02
CA TYR A 676 -23.56 15.81 -22.02
C TYR A 676 -23.07 16.15 -20.60
N TYR A 677 -21.81 15.85 -20.29
CA TYR A 677 -21.20 16.05 -18.98
C TYR A 677 -20.27 17.27 -18.90
N ARG A 678 -20.23 18.08 -19.96
CA ARG A 678 -19.31 19.21 -20.13
C ARG A 678 -19.32 20.18 -18.95
N LYS A 679 -20.52 20.52 -18.43
CA LYS A 679 -20.67 21.47 -17.30
C LYS A 679 -20.00 20.96 -16.02
N ASP A 680 -20.11 19.68 -15.74
CA ASP A 680 -19.57 19.09 -14.52
C ASP A 680 -18.04 18.95 -14.59
N ILE A 681 -17.53 18.57 -15.76
CA ILE A 681 -16.09 18.49 -16.01
C ILE A 681 -15.48 19.89 -15.96
N MET A 682 -16.12 20.89 -16.57
CA MET A 682 -15.66 22.29 -16.56
C MET A 682 -15.61 22.86 -15.15
N LYS A 683 -16.60 22.57 -14.30
CA LYS A 683 -16.61 23.00 -12.90
C LYS A 683 -15.41 22.43 -12.13
N GLY A 684 -15.19 21.11 -12.20
CA GLY A 684 -14.06 20.49 -11.49
C GLY A 684 -12.70 20.90 -12.05
N LEU A 685 -12.60 21.14 -13.37
CA LEU A 685 -11.38 21.68 -13.98
C LEU A 685 -11.06 23.10 -13.47
N ARG A 686 -12.07 23.96 -13.29
CA ARG A 686 -11.85 25.31 -12.72
C ARG A 686 -11.39 25.26 -11.27
N GLU A 687 -11.96 24.36 -10.45
CA GLU A 687 -11.54 24.14 -9.06
C GLU A 687 -10.09 23.62 -8.97
N LEU A 688 -9.65 22.83 -9.96
CA LEU A 688 -8.32 22.21 -10.01
C LEU A 688 -7.26 23.03 -10.76
N ARG A 689 -7.59 24.24 -11.24
CA ARG A 689 -6.70 25.06 -12.09
C ARG A 689 -5.32 25.34 -11.46
N LYS A 690 -5.23 25.37 -10.12
CA LYS A 690 -3.98 25.56 -9.36
C LYS A 690 -3.12 24.30 -9.20
N SER A 691 -3.69 23.11 -9.45
CA SER A 691 -3.10 21.83 -9.05
C SER A 691 -2.20 21.20 -10.11
N SER A 692 -2.54 21.32 -11.40
CA SER A 692 -1.79 20.67 -12.49
C SER A 692 -1.83 21.47 -13.80
N PRO A 693 -0.72 21.54 -14.55
CA PRO A 693 -0.68 22.16 -15.89
C PRO A 693 -1.58 21.45 -16.92
N LEU A 694 -1.85 20.15 -16.74
CA LEU A 694 -2.75 19.39 -17.64
C LEU A 694 -4.19 19.92 -17.60
N VAL A 695 -4.61 20.48 -16.47
CA VAL A 695 -5.93 21.10 -16.31
C VAL A 695 -6.08 22.28 -17.27
N PHE A 696 -5.01 23.04 -17.49
CA PHE A 696 -5.02 24.19 -18.40
C PHE A 696 -5.16 23.77 -19.86
N ASP A 697 -4.44 22.72 -20.28
CA ASP A 697 -4.52 22.21 -21.65
C ASP A 697 -5.87 21.56 -21.94
N SER A 698 -6.41 20.77 -21.01
CA SER A 698 -7.76 20.19 -21.15
C SER A 698 -8.86 21.25 -21.16
N LEU A 699 -8.74 22.32 -20.35
CA LEU A 699 -9.65 23.48 -20.38
C LEU A 699 -9.60 24.17 -21.75
N LYS A 700 -8.39 24.37 -22.29
CA LYS A 700 -8.20 25.01 -23.59
C LYS A 700 -8.87 24.22 -24.71
N ILE A 701 -8.65 22.91 -24.78
CA ILE A 701 -9.26 22.03 -25.79
C ILE A 701 -10.79 22.06 -25.70
N LEU A 702 -11.35 22.01 -24.49
CA LEU A 702 -12.80 22.05 -24.28
C LEU A 702 -13.42 23.42 -24.60
N SER A 703 -12.66 24.53 -24.43
CA SER A 703 -13.09 25.89 -24.77
C SER A 703 -13.09 26.17 -26.28
N GLU A 704 -12.19 25.53 -27.04
CA GLU A 704 -12.02 25.74 -28.48
C GLU A 704 -13.05 24.97 -29.32
N TRP A 705 -13.71 23.95 -28.75
CA TRP A 705 -14.59 23.02 -29.46
C TRP A 705 -16.01 23.54 -29.75
N SER A 706 -16.44 24.69 -29.24
CA SER A 706 -17.81 25.18 -29.46
C SER A 706 -17.91 26.42 -30.34
N ASP A 707 -18.86 26.42 -31.27
CA ASP A 707 -19.21 27.59 -32.07
C ASP A 707 -20.11 28.58 -31.31
N SER A 708 -20.89 28.14 -30.31
CA SER A 708 -21.73 29.00 -29.46
C SER A 708 -21.03 29.33 -28.12
N SER A 709 -20.34 30.48 -28.08
CA SER A 709 -19.71 31.02 -26.84
C SER A 709 -20.74 31.31 -25.72
N THR A 710 -22.03 31.41 -26.06
CA THR A 710 -23.14 31.79 -25.17
C THR A 710 -23.54 30.73 -24.14
N ASP A 711 -23.18 29.45 -24.32
CA ASP A 711 -23.53 28.38 -23.35
C ASP A 711 -22.42 28.06 -22.33
N PHE A 712 -21.24 28.67 -22.48
CA PHE A 712 -20.02 28.34 -21.70
C PHE A 712 -19.86 29.14 -20.42
N TRP A 713 -20.49 30.31 -20.39
CA TRP A 713 -20.31 31.29 -19.34
C TRP A 713 -21.69 31.67 -18.85
N SER A 714 -21.95 31.37 -17.58
CA SER A 714 -23.15 31.87 -16.91
C SER A 714 -22.74 32.65 -15.69
N HIS A 715 -22.99 33.95 -15.71
CA HIS A 715 -22.71 34.84 -14.60
C HIS A 715 -23.93 34.88 -13.68
N LYS A 716 -23.77 34.36 -12.46
CA LYS A 716 -24.83 34.42 -11.45
C LYS A 716 -24.49 35.48 -10.42
N GLU A 717 -25.43 36.36 -10.14
CA GLU A 717 -25.32 37.30 -9.03
C GLU A 717 -25.20 36.48 -7.73
N ILE A 718 -24.06 36.61 -7.05
CA ILE A 718 -23.81 35.92 -5.78
C ILE A 718 -24.38 36.78 -4.65
N VAL A 719 -24.00 38.06 -4.61
CA VAL A 719 -24.38 38.99 -3.53
C VAL A 719 -24.54 40.41 -4.07
N GLN A 720 -25.53 41.10 -3.52
CA GLN A 720 -25.70 42.54 -3.65
C GLN A 720 -25.71 43.18 -2.26
N VAL A 721 -24.94 44.26 -2.08
CA VAL A 721 -24.95 45.08 -0.86
C VAL A 721 -25.18 46.54 -1.23
N ASP A 722 -26.14 47.18 -0.56
CA ASP A 722 -26.43 48.61 -0.70
C ASP A 722 -25.80 49.38 0.47
N SER A 723 -24.88 50.31 0.17
CA SER A 723 -24.20 51.17 1.15
C SER A 723 -24.60 52.64 0.99
N GLY A 724 -25.90 52.90 0.73
CA GLY A 724 -26.45 54.23 0.44
C GLY A 724 -26.08 55.38 1.40
N GLU A 725 -25.70 55.09 2.64
CA GLU A 725 -25.29 56.11 3.62
C GLU A 725 -23.89 56.71 3.36
N ASN A 726 -23.02 56.00 2.64
CA ASN A 726 -21.61 56.37 2.42
C ASN A 726 -21.35 56.96 1.01
N GLY A 727 -22.38 57.09 0.19
CA GLY A 727 -22.32 57.61 -1.18
C GLY A 727 -21.59 56.68 -2.17
N GLU A 728 -21.26 57.23 -3.36
CA GLU A 728 -20.80 56.47 -4.52
C GLU A 728 -19.58 55.59 -4.23
N VAL A 729 -19.56 54.37 -4.78
CA VAL A 729 -18.38 53.48 -4.74
C VAL A 729 -17.44 53.86 -5.87
N LEU A 730 -16.29 54.43 -5.53
CA LEU A 730 -15.35 54.97 -6.51
C LEU A 730 -14.25 53.98 -6.90
N SER A 731 -13.91 53.04 -6.02
CA SER A 731 -12.87 52.05 -6.27
C SER A 731 -13.12 50.76 -5.50
N VAL A 732 -12.82 49.63 -6.15
CA VAL A 732 -12.91 48.29 -5.57
C VAL A 732 -11.65 47.51 -5.94
N VAL A 733 -11.13 46.72 -4.99
CA VAL A 733 -10.02 45.77 -5.20
C VAL A 733 -10.32 44.48 -4.44
N CYS A 734 -9.99 43.34 -5.04
CA CYS A 734 -10.09 42.02 -4.42
C CYS A 734 -8.69 41.49 -4.09
N PHE A 735 -8.54 40.85 -2.94
CA PHE A 735 -7.31 40.16 -2.55
C PHE A 735 -7.62 39.10 -1.50
N GLU A 736 -7.13 37.86 -1.69
CA GLU A 736 -7.28 36.75 -0.73
C GLU A 736 -8.72 36.58 -0.18
N ASN A 737 -9.73 36.57 -1.07
CA ASN A 737 -11.14 36.42 -0.70
C ASN A 737 -11.70 37.55 0.21
N LYS A 738 -11.03 38.72 0.22
CA LYS A 738 -11.50 39.97 0.81
C LYS A 738 -11.77 40.99 -0.29
N ILE A 739 -12.85 41.75 -0.14
CA ILE A 739 -13.22 42.83 -1.06
C ILE A 739 -13.02 44.16 -0.33
N PHE A 740 -12.18 45.02 -0.89
CA PHE A 740 -11.94 46.37 -0.40
C PHE A 740 -12.72 47.36 -1.27
N SER A 741 -13.43 48.28 -0.64
CA SER A 741 -14.27 49.28 -1.31
C SER A 741 -14.01 50.68 -0.75
N GLY A 742 -13.80 51.64 -1.64
CA GLY A 742 -13.55 53.05 -1.32
C GLY A 742 -14.72 53.92 -1.76
N HIS A 743 -15.21 54.75 -0.84
CA HIS A 743 -16.44 55.52 -1.00
C HIS A 743 -16.20 57.03 -1.14
N SER A 744 -17.20 57.72 -1.69
CA SER A 744 -17.19 59.17 -1.90
C SER A 744 -17.21 60.02 -0.61
N ASP A 745 -17.67 59.47 0.51
CA ASP A 745 -17.71 60.13 1.82
C ASP A 745 -16.38 60.08 2.59
N GLY A 746 -15.38 59.36 2.06
CA GLY A 746 -14.08 59.10 2.70
C GLY A 746 -13.97 57.75 3.41
N THR A 747 -15.02 56.93 3.36
CA THR A 747 -15.07 55.63 4.02
C THR A 747 -14.41 54.53 3.18
N ILE A 748 -13.71 53.61 3.85
CA ILE A 748 -13.20 52.37 3.28
C ILE A 748 -13.86 51.21 4.02
N LYS A 749 -14.49 50.31 3.26
CA LYS A 749 -15.14 49.09 3.79
C LYS A 749 -14.44 47.85 3.29
N VAL A 750 -14.27 46.88 4.19
CA VAL A 750 -13.69 45.56 3.91
C VAL A 750 -14.76 44.51 4.13
N TRP A 751 -14.97 43.68 3.11
CA TRP A 751 -15.96 42.62 3.12
C TRP A 751 -15.27 41.27 3.01
N THR A 752 -15.83 40.26 3.67
CA THR A 752 -15.49 38.85 3.44
C THR A 752 -16.76 38.05 3.21
N GLY A 753 -16.69 37.00 2.42
CA GLY A 753 -17.81 36.09 2.26
C GLY A 753 -17.44 34.87 1.44
N ARG A 754 -18.13 33.76 1.71
CA ARG A 754 -18.26 32.63 0.78
C ARG A 754 -19.76 32.37 0.63
N GLY A 755 -20.27 32.44 -0.59
CA GLY A 755 -21.71 32.25 -0.86
C GLY A 755 -22.50 33.56 -0.89
N SER A 756 -23.82 33.48 -0.62
CA SER A 756 -24.80 34.55 -0.90
C SER A 756 -24.81 35.74 0.08
N ILE A 757 -23.86 35.81 1.02
CA ILE A 757 -23.82 36.86 2.05
C ILE A 757 -22.39 37.40 2.15
N LEU A 758 -22.25 38.73 2.06
CA LEU A 758 -21.03 39.46 2.37
C LEU A 758 -21.11 39.97 3.81
N HIS A 759 -20.13 39.59 4.63
CA HIS A 759 -19.94 40.10 5.97
C HIS A 759 -19.01 41.31 5.93
N LEU A 760 -19.49 42.43 6.47
CA LEU A 760 -18.65 43.59 6.73
C LEU A 760 -17.67 43.22 7.85
N LEU A 761 -16.38 43.12 7.53
CA LEU A 761 -15.33 42.90 8.52
C LEU A 761 -14.92 44.20 9.19
N TYR A 762 -14.83 45.28 8.40
CA TYR A 762 -14.22 46.52 8.87
C TYR A 762 -14.77 47.71 8.10
N GLU A 763 -15.01 48.81 8.81
CA GLU A 763 -15.42 50.09 8.25
C GLU A 763 -14.59 51.19 8.91
N THR A 764 -13.89 52.00 8.10
CA THR A 764 -13.14 53.16 8.59
C THR A 764 -13.35 54.39 7.75
N ARG A 765 -13.47 55.52 8.43
CA ARG A 765 -13.56 56.84 7.81
C ARG A 765 -12.43 57.73 8.29
N GLU A 766 -11.22 57.39 7.86
CA GLU A 766 -10.04 58.19 8.19
C GLU A 766 -9.76 59.30 7.18
N HIS A 767 -10.19 59.14 5.93
CA HIS A 767 -10.09 60.18 4.92
C HIS A 767 -11.17 61.24 5.12
N THR A 768 -10.80 62.50 4.92
CA THR A 768 -11.75 63.64 5.09
C THR A 768 -12.56 63.95 3.84
N LYS A 769 -12.18 63.35 2.70
CA LYS A 769 -12.84 63.47 1.40
C LYS A 769 -12.83 62.13 0.67
N ALA A 770 -13.54 62.07 -0.45
CA ALA A 770 -13.69 60.90 -1.32
C ALA A 770 -12.39 60.10 -1.53
N VAL A 771 -12.48 58.78 -1.31
CA VAL A 771 -11.43 57.82 -1.64
C VAL A 771 -11.57 57.47 -3.12
N THR A 772 -10.66 57.98 -3.94
CA THR A 772 -10.81 57.93 -5.40
C THR A 772 -10.22 56.66 -6.01
N SER A 773 -9.26 56.03 -5.33
CA SER A 773 -8.56 54.86 -5.85
C SER A 773 -7.95 54.04 -4.71
N LEU A 774 -8.09 52.72 -4.82
CA LEU A 774 -7.45 51.72 -3.98
C LEU A 774 -6.46 50.90 -4.82
N ALA A 775 -5.32 50.53 -4.23
CA ALA A 775 -4.32 49.69 -4.89
C ALA A 775 -3.67 48.73 -3.89
N ILE A 776 -3.46 47.48 -4.29
CA ILE A 776 -2.74 46.46 -3.51
C ILE A 776 -1.48 46.07 -4.30
N LEU A 777 -0.38 45.83 -3.61
CA LEU A 777 0.87 45.32 -4.22
C LEU A 777 0.78 43.80 -4.37
N GLU A 778 1.52 43.22 -5.32
CA GLU A 778 1.63 41.76 -5.49
C GLU A 778 2.09 41.03 -4.21
N SER A 779 2.80 41.72 -3.31
CA SER A 779 3.18 41.14 -2.01
C SER A 779 2.02 40.94 -1.04
N GLY A 780 0.84 41.53 -1.29
CA GLY A 780 -0.38 41.32 -0.49
C GLY A 780 -0.44 41.97 0.88
N GLU A 781 0.69 42.45 1.41
CA GLU A 781 0.78 42.92 2.80
C GLU A 781 0.14 44.30 3.06
N LYS A 782 0.02 45.13 2.02
CA LYS A 782 -0.36 46.56 2.16
C LYS A 782 -1.41 47.01 1.15
N LEU A 783 -2.45 47.67 1.63
CA LEU A 783 -3.42 48.42 0.82
C LEU A 783 -3.03 49.90 0.81
N TYR A 784 -3.11 50.53 -0.36
CA TYR A 784 -2.91 51.96 -0.51
C TYR A 784 -4.24 52.61 -0.89
N SER A 785 -4.62 53.67 -0.18
CA SER A 785 -5.80 54.47 -0.51
C SER A 785 -5.41 55.89 -0.87
N ALA A 786 -5.96 56.37 -1.98
CA ALA A 786 -5.81 57.74 -2.45
C ALA A 786 -7.09 58.53 -2.25
N SER A 787 -6.96 59.79 -1.83
CA SER A 787 -8.11 60.66 -1.60
C SER A 787 -7.94 62.08 -2.15
N LEU A 788 -9.08 62.72 -2.39
CA LEU A 788 -9.19 64.15 -2.67
C LEU A 788 -8.79 65.04 -1.49
N ASP A 789 -8.59 64.48 -0.30
CA ASP A 789 -8.03 65.17 0.86
C ASP A 789 -6.53 65.46 0.74
N LYS A 790 -5.94 65.05 -0.39
CA LYS A 790 -4.52 65.20 -0.72
C LYS A 790 -3.62 64.28 0.11
N THR A 791 -4.13 63.16 0.61
CA THR A 791 -3.33 62.15 1.30
C THR A 791 -3.34 60.83 0.54
N ILE A 792 -2.23 60.11 0.64
CA ILE A 792 -2.17 58.68 0.33
C ILE A 792 -1.93 57.95 1.64
N ARG A 793 -2.83 57.06 2.03
CA ARG A 793 -2.70 56.26 3.26
C ARG A 793 -2.29 54.84 2.92
N VAL A 794 -1.42 54.28 3.73
CA VAL A 794 -0.93 52.90 3.65
C VAL A 794 -1.51 52.12 4.81
N TRP A 795 -2.16 51.02 4.51
CA TRP A 795 -2.84 50.17 5.47
C TRP A 795 -2.20 48.81 5.51
N SER A 796 -1.98 48.27 6.70
CA SER A 796 -1.55 46.88 6.85
C SER A 796 -2.77 45.97 6.73
N ILE A 797 -2.73 45.01 5.81
CA ILE A 797 -3.79 44.00 5.65
C ILE A 797 -3.42 42.78 6.52
N GLY A 798 -3.98 42.69 7.73
CA GLY A 798 -3.82 41.54 8.63
C GLY A 798 -5.01 40.58 8.63
N ASN A 799 -4.89 39.46 9.33
CA ASN A 799 -5.95 38.45 9.44
C ASN A 799 -7.20 38.96 10.18
N GLU A 800 -7.07 39.90 11.13
CA GLU A 800 -8.20 40.31 11.99
C GLU A 800 -8.50 41.81 12.04
N VAL A 801 -7.53 42.72 11.88
CA VAL A 801 -7.78 44.18 11.90
C VAL A 801 -6.90 44.94 10.90
N MET A 802 -7.51 45.83 10.13
CA MET A 802 -6.83 46.75 9.22
C MET A 802 -6.53 48.07 9.95
N HIS A 803 -5.27 48.50 9.97
CA HIS A 803 -4.88 49.77 10.60
C HIS A 803 -4.00 50.60 9.64
N CYS A 804 -4.11 51.92 9.74
CA CYS A 804 -3.28 52.84 8.96
C CYS A 804 -1.85 52.83 9.53
N ALA A 805 -0.90 52.36 8.73
CA ALA A 805 0.51 52.29 9.11
C ALA A 805 1.25 53.59 8.80
N HIS A 806 0.99 54.20 7.63
CA HIS A 806 1.64 55.43 7.18
C HIS A 806 0.67 56.35 6.44
N VAL A 807 0.84 57.66 6.64
CA VAL A 807 0.10 58.71 5.92
C VAL A 807 1.12 59.55 5.17
N HIS A 808 0.91 59.71 3.86
CA HIS A 808 1.74 60.55 3.00
C HIS A 808 0.96 61.76 2.52
N ASP A 809 1.34 62.94 2.99
CA ASP A 809 0.72 64.21 2.59
C ASP A 809 1.22 64.66 1.22
N MET A 810 0.28 64.75 0.26
CA MET A 810 0.50 65.26 -1.08
C MET A 810 0.12 66.74 -1.15
N LYS A 811 0.82 67.50 -2.02
CA LYS A 811 0.47 68.91 -2.28
C LYS A 811 -0.84 69.07 -3.07
N ASP A 812 -1.16 68.06 -3.87
CA ASP A 812 -2.23 68.04 -4.86
C ASP A 812 -3.21 66.90 -4.55
N GLN A 813 -4.45 67.02 -5.05
CA GLN A 813 -5.44 65.95 -4.93
C GLN A 813 -5.02 64.73 -5.76
N VAL A 814 -5.35 63.54 -5.26
CA VAL A 814 -4.99 62.26 -5.89
C VAL A 814 -6.27 61.66 -6.48
N ASN A 815 -6.33 61.46 -7.80
CA ASN A 815 -7.53 60.92 -8.48
C ASN A 815 -7.42 59.43 -8.81
N ASN A 816 -6.43 59.04 -9.62
CA ASN A 816 -6.11 57.64 -9.87
C ASN A 816 -4.76 57.34 -9.25
N LEU A 817 -4.63 56.21 -8.55
CA LEU A 817 -3.40 55.79 -7.91
C LEU A 817 -2.97 54.44 -8.46
N ILE A 818 -1.70 54.33 -8.82
CA ILE A 818 -1.05 53.06 -9.09
C ILE A 818 0.22 52.99 -8.27
N VAL A 819 0.42 51.88 -7.57
CA VAL A 819 1.54 51.70 -6.66
C VAL A 819 2.46 50.60 -7.17
N SER A 820 3.76 50.82 -7.02
CA SER A 820 4.83 49.86 -7.17
C SER A 820 5.68 49.87 -5.90
N ASN A 821 6.53 48.86 -5.72
CA ASN A 821 7.30 48.65 -4.48
C ASN A 821 8.10 49.89 -4.03
N SER A 822 8.50 50.77 -4.94
CA SER A 822 9.33 51.95 -4.65
C SER A 822 8.69 53.31 -4.99
N ILE A 823 7.57 53.32 -5.72
CA ILE A 823 6.95 54.52 -6.28
C ILE A 823 5.42 54.44 -6.31
N ALA A 824 4.77 55.59 -6.17
CA ALA A 824 3.34 55.81 -6.41
C ALA A 824 3.15 56.78 -7.57
N CYS A 825 2.39 56.36 -8.58
CA CYS A 825 2.02 57.17 -9.74
C CYS A 825 0.56 57.61 -9.59
N PHE A 826 0.30 58.92 -9.72
CA PHE A 826 -1.05 59.43 -9.63
C PHE A 826 -1.37 60.62 -10.53
N ILE A 827 -2.65 60.82 -10.81
CA ILE A 827 -3.14 61.95 -11.60
C ILE A 827 -3.51 63.11 -10.68
N PRO A 828 -2.83 64.28 -10.78
CA PRO A 828 -3.20 65.49 -10.06
C PRO A 828 -4.43 66.18 -10.69
N GLN A 829 -4.96 67.23 -10.04
CA GLN A 829 -6.05 68.04 -10.59
C GLN A 829 -5.70 68.77 -11.92
N GLY A 830 -4.40 68.89 -12.24
CA GLY A 830 -3.88 69.58 -13.42
C GLY A 830 -3.54 68.66 -14.60
N SER A 831 -2.60 69.08 -15.45
CA SER A 831 -2.05 68.27 -16.53
C SER A 831 -0.88 67.39 -16.04
N GLY A 832 -0.71 66.25 -16.70
CA GLY A 832 0.37 65.29 -16.43
C GLY A 832 0.06 64.24 -15.37
N VAL A 833 1.12 63.55 -14.97
CA VAL A 833 1.12 62.44 -14.02
C VAL A 833 2.25 62.66 -13.03
N LYS A 834 1.95 62.57 -11.74
CA LYS A 834 2.93 62.76 -10.68
C LYS A 834 3.42 61.39 -10.22
N VAL A 835 4.74 61.22 -10.21
CA VAL A 835 5.43 60.02 -9.72
C VAL A 835 6.12 60.39 -8.41
N HIS A 836 5.68 59.81 -7.31
CA HIS A 836 6.22 60.01 -5.98
C HIS A 836 7.01 58.77 -5.58
N SER A 837 8.28 58.92 -5.22
CA SER A 837 9.04 57.83 -4.61
C SER A 837 8.87 57.87 -3.10
N TRP A 838 8.61 56.72 -2.47
CA TRP A 838 8.40 56.64 -1.02
C TRP A 838 9.59 57.16 -0.20
N ASN A 839 10.80 56.98 -0.74
CA ASN A 839 12.06 57.44 -0.13
C ASN A 839 12.63 58.70 -0.80
N GLY A 840 11.88 59.34 -1.71
CA GLY A 840 12.39 60.41 -2.57
C GLY A 840 11.38 61.52 -2.85
N GLY A 841 11.77 62.44 -3.73
CA GLY A 841 10.92 63.56 -4.16
C GLY A 841 9.82 63.14 -5.15
N SER A 842 8.81 64.00 -5.31
CA SER A 842 7.81 63.84 -6.38
C SER A 842 8.28 64.48 -7.70
N LYS A 843 8.16 63.76 -8.81
CA LYS A 843 8.41 64.25 -10.17
C LYS A 843 7.09 64.37 -10.94
N LEU A 844 6.91 65.43 -11.72
CA LEU A 844 5.75 65.59 -12.61
C LEU A 844 6.16 65.26 -14.04
N LEU A 845 5.44 64.33 -14.67
CA LEU A 845 5.67 63.85 -16.02
C LEU A 845 4.48 64.26 -16.91
N ASN A 846 4.71 64.41 -18.22
CA ASN A 846 3.67 64.66 -19.22
C ASN A 846 2.81 65.93 -18.98
N THR A 847 3.43 67.07 -18.66
CA THR A 847 2.74 68.34 -18.34
C THR A 847 1.86 68.91 -19.47
N ASN A 848 1.99 68.40 -20.69
CA ASN A 848 1.31 68.95 -21.88
C ASN A 848 -0.07 68.32 -22.13
N LYS A 849 -0.43 67.23 -21.41
CA LYS A 849 -1.68 66.51 -21.64
C LYS A 849 -2.46 66.27 -20.35
N HIS A 850 -3.77 66.25 -20.47
CA HIS A 850 -4.67 65.87 -19.36
C HIS A 850 -4.94 64.37 -19.41
N VAL A 851 -4.40 63.66 -18.42
CA VAL A 851 -4.53 62.20 -18.28
C VAL A 851 -5.82 61.88 -17.51
N LYS A 852 -6.52 60.83 -17.94
CA LYS A 852 -7.77 60.35 -17.33
C LYS A 852 -7.63 59.00 -16.65
N CYS A 853 -6.87 58.09 -17.25
CA CYS A 853 -6.64 56.74 -16.72
C CYS A 853 -5.17 56.34 -16.88
N LEU A 854 -4.74 55.41 -16.03
CA LEU A 854 -3.36 54.90 -15.96
C LEU A 854 -3.37 53.37 -15.90
N ALA A 855 -2.32 52.74 -16.42
CA ALA A 855 -1.99 51.34 -16.15
C ALA A 855 -0.46 51.16 -16.09
N LEU A 856 0.03 50.30 -15.19
CA LEU A 856 1.46 50.04 -15.01
C LEU A 856 1.77 48.57 -15.30
N VAL A 857 2.70 48.32 -16.22
CA VAL A 857 3.18 46.96 -16.53
C VAL A 857 4.69 47.01 -16.76
N HIS A 858 5.46 46.14 -16.10
CA HIS A 858 6.92 46.01 -16.24
C HIS A 858 7.70 47.35 -16.17
N GLY A 859 7.28 48.29 -15.32
CA GLY A 859 7.94 49.60 -15.17
C GLY A 859 7.62 50.62 -16.27
N LYS A 860 6.72 50.28 -17.20
CA LYS A 860 6.14 51.18 -18.20
C LYS A 860 4.74 51.62 -17.76
N LEU A 861 4.51 52.92 -17.78
CA LEU A 861 3.24 53.53 -17.41
C LEU A 861 2.49 53.97 -18.67
N TYR A 862 1.33 53.38 -18.91
CA TYR A 862 0.43 53.73 -20.01
C TYR A 862 -0.60 54.75 -19.53
N CYS A 863 -0.78 55.82 -20.30
CA CYS A 863 -1.61 56.96 -19.96
C CYS A 863 -2.66 57.19 -21.05
N GLY A 864 -3.94 57.16 -20.68
CA GLY A 864 -5.04 57.55 -21.56
C GLY A 864 -5.42 59.01 -21.34
N CYS A 865 -5.44 59.81 -22.41
CA CYS A 865 -5.65 61.26 -22.33
C CYS A 865 -7.04 61.71 -22.80
N HIS A 866 -7.40 62.95 -22.46
CA HIS A 866 -8.66 63.57 -22.87
C HIS A 866 -8.76 63.85 -24.38
N ASP A 867 -7.61 64.01 -25.04
CA ASP A 867 -7.48 64.30 -26.48
C ASP A 867 -7.49 63.04 -27.37
N SER A 868 -7.96 61.89 -26.86
CA SER A 868 -7.88 60.55 -27.46
C SER A 868 -6.48 59.97 -27.63
N SER A 869 -5.43 60.63 -27.09
CA SER A 869 -4.08 60.09 -27.18
C SER A 869 -3.78 59.04 -26.13
N ILE A 870 -2.96 58.07 -26.53
CA ILE A 870 -2.41 57.03 -25.67
C ILE A 870 -0.90 57.23 -25.63
N GLN A 871 -0.33 57.32 -24.44
CA GLN A 871 1.10 57.54 -24.24
C GLN A 871 1.68 56.47 -23.33
N GLU A 872 2.91 56.08 -23.61
CA GLU A 872 3.73 55.21 -22.78
C GLU A 872 4.85 56.05 -22.15
N ILE A 873 5.05 55.89 -20.85
CA ILE A 873 6.08 56.55 -20.08
C ILE A 873 6.95 55.48 -19.45
N ASN A 874 8.22 55.40 -19.83
CA ASN A 874 9.15 54.50 -19.15
C ASN A 874 9.60 55.17 -17.84
N LEU A 875 9.35 54.53 -16.70
CA LEU A 875 9.61 55.12 -15.38
C LEU A 875 11.10 55.13 -15.00
N ALA A 876 11.91 54.24 -15.58
CA ALA A 876 13.35 54.21 -15.34
C ALA A 876 14.09 55.35 -16.07
N THR A 877 13.70 55.61 -17.32
CA THR A 877 14.36 56.62 -18.18
C THR A 877 13.62 57.94 -18.23
N GLY A 878 12.34 57.99 -17.86
CA GLY A 878 11.46 59.15 -18.02
C GLY A 878 11.05 59.45 -19.47
N THR A 879 11.34 58.54 -20.42
CA THR A 879 11.05 58.76 -21.85
C THR A 879 9.57 58.62 -22.15
N LEU A 880 9.04 59.53 -22.97
CA LEU A 880 7.64 59.57 -23.39
C LEU A 880 7.49 59.10 -24.84
N ASN A 881 6.74 58.02 -25.05
CA ASN A 881 6.35 57.52 -26.37
C ASN A 881 4.85 57.76 -26.58
N THR A 882 4.44 58.10 -27.81
CA THR A 882 3.02 58.28 -28.16
C THR A 882 2.58 57.14 -29.05
N ILE A 883 1.66 56.31 -28.55
CA ILE A 883 1.09 55.14 -29.25
C ILE A 883 0.01 55.61 -30.23
N GLN A 884 -0.89 56.48 -29.75
CA GLN A 884 -1.92 57.11 -30.58
C GLN A 884 -1.82 58.63 -30.45
N SER A 885 -1.69 59.33 -31.58
CA SER A 885 -1.75 60.79 -31.63
C SER A 885 -3.20 61.27 -31.46
N GLY A 886 -3.39 62.35 -30.70
CA GLY A 886 -4.73 62.85 -30.37
C GLY A 886 -5.42 63.49 -31.58
N SER A 887 -6.66 63.12 -31.85
CA SER A 887 -7.52 63.79 -32.84
C SER A 887 -8.47 64.77 -32.15
N ARG A 888 -8.48 66.02 -32.62
CA ARG A 888 -9.53 66.99 -32.28
C ARG A 888 -10.57 66.95 -33.38
N ASN A 889 -11.83 66.67 -33.04
CA ASN A 889 -12.93 66.75 -34.00
C ASN A 889 -13.21 68.22 -34.34
N PHE A 890 -13.65 68.51 -35.58
CA PHE A 890 -13.98 69.86 -36.08
C PHE A 890 -15.03 70.63 -35.24
N LEU A 891 -15.75 69.93 -34.34
CA LEU A 891 -16.79 70.47 -33.44
C LEU A 891 -16.33 70.72 -31.99
N GLY A 892 -15.03 70.60 -31.68
CA GLY A 892 -14.47 70.98 -30.37
C GLY A 892 -14.73 70.00 -29.21
N LYS A 893 -15.49 68.91 -29.40
CA LYS A 893 -15.60 67.81 -28.43
C LYS A 893 -14.55 66.74 -28.74
N SER A 894 -13.64 66.47 -27.80
CA SER A 894 -12.60 65.44 -27.91
C SER A 894 -13.07 64.10 -27.36
N ASN A 895 -12.72 63.01 -28.04
CA ASN A 895 -13.03 61.64 -27.62
C ASN A 895 -12.07 61.22 -26.49
N SER A 896 -12.48 61.37 -25.23
CA SER A 896 -11.62 61.01 -24.10
C SER A 896 -11.51 59.49 -23.92
N ILE A 897 -10.33 59.04 -23.50
CA ILE A 897 -10.12 57.65 -23.07
C ILE A 897 -10.58 57.54 -21.61
N TYR A 898 -11.60 56.72 -21.35
CA TYR A 898 -12.21 56.57 -20.03
C TYR A 898 -11.58 55.44 -19.21
N ALA A 899 -11.26 54.33 -19.87
CA ALA A 899 -10.66 53.15 -19.24
C ALA A 899 -9.49 52.64 -20.09
N LEU A 900 -8.43 52.22 -19.42
CA LEU A 900 -7.23 51.65 -20.04
C LEU A 900 -6.74 50.51 -19.15
N GLN A 901 -6.47 49.35 -19.74
CA GLN A 901 -5.92 48.19 -19.03
C GLN A 901 -4.97 47.44 -19.96
N VAL A 902 -3.92 46.86 -19.39
CA VAL A 902 -2.89 46.10 -20.14
C VAL A 902 -2.85 44.69 -19.60
N HIS A 903 -2.96 43.69 -20.47
CA HIS A 903 -2.99 42.29 -20.10
C HIS A 903 -2.36 41.42 -21.22
N ASN A 904 -1.47 40.50 -20.88
CA ASN A 904 -0.80 39.58 -21.81
C ASN A 904 -0.21 40.25 -23.07
N GLY A 905 0.42 41.41 -22.93
CA GLY A 905 1.04 42.13 -24.06
C GLY A 905 0.05 42.80 -25.01
N LEU A 906 -1.22 42.93 -24.63
CA LEU A 906 -2.24 43.70 -25.33
C LEU A 906 -2.72 44.87 -24.46
N ILE A 907 -2.93 46.03 -25.09
CA ILE A 907 -3.42 47.25 -24.47
C ILE A 907 -4.87 47.46 -24.89
N TYR A 908 -5.78 47.51 -23.94
CA TYR A 908 -7.20 47.73 -24.16
C TYR A 908 -7.54 49.17 -23.81
N THR A 909 -8.22 49.86 -24.72
CA THR A 909 -8.56 51.28 -24.55
C THR A 909 -10.01 51.54 -24.92
N ALA A 910 -10.77 52.13 -24.01
CA ALA A 910 -12.16 52.51 -24.24
C ALA A 910 -12.26 54.02 -24.52
N SER A 911 -12.70 54.39 -25.72
CA SER A 911 -12.85 55.78 -26.14
C SER A 911 -14.29 56.10 -26.53
N SER A 912 -14.86 57.17 -25.98
CA SER A 912 -16.23 57.58 -26.31
C SER A 912 -16.26 58.34 -27.64
N SER A 913 -17.13 57.94 -28.56
CA SER A 913 -17.51 58.72 -29.75
C SER A 913 -18.95 59.22 -29.62
N LEU A 914 -19.36 60.13 -30.51
CA LEU A 914 -20.71 60.69 -30.54
C LEU A 914 -21.80 59.62 -30.84
N GLU A 915 -21.41 58.52 -31.50
CA GLU A 915 -22.29 57.43 -31.95
C GLU A 915 -22.21 56.15 -31.09
N GLY A 916 -21.33 56.11 -30.08
CA GLY A 916 -21.06 54.92 -29.25
C GLY A 916 -19.62 54.87 -28.73
N THR A 917 -19.27 53.87 -27.91
CA THR A 917 -17.87 53.69 -27.45
C THR A 917 -17.18 52.66 -28.30
N THR A 918 -15.98 53.01 -28.75
CA THR A 918 -15.07 52.05 -29.42
C THR A 918 -14.02 51.60 -28.42
N VAL A 919 -13.96 50.29 -28.18
CA VAL A 919 -12.87 49.66 -27.43
C VAL A 919 -11.85 49.17 -28.44
N LYS A 920 -10.66 49.79 -28.46
CA LYS A 920 -9.55 49.40 -29.35
C LYS A 920 -8.54 48.56 -28.58
N ILE A 921 -8.12 47.48 -29.22
CA ILE A 921 -7.10 46.55 -28.72
C ILE A 921 -5.82 46.82 -29.51
N TRP A 922 -4.74 47.14 -28.82
CA TRP A 922 -3.43 47.41 -29.39
C TRP A 922 -2.45 46.34 -28.95
N SER A 923 -1.47 46.03 -29.79
CA SER A 923 -0.34 45.20 -29.40
C SER A 923 0.74 46.04 -28.73
N ASP A 924 1.29 45.55 -27.61
CA ASP A 924 2.36 46.23 -26.87
C ASP A 924 3.72 46.19 -27.59
N THR A 925 3.92 45.25 -28.53
CA THR A 925 5.21 45.07 -29.22
C THR A 925 5.39 46.00 -30.41
N ASN A 926 4.30 46.28 -31.14
CA ASN A 926 4.33 47.02 -32.40
C ASN A 926 3.34 48.20 -32.44
N TYR A 927 2.56 48.40 -31.38
CA TYR A 927 1.53 49.45 -31.28
C TYR A 927 0.50 49.44 -32.41
N SER A 928 0.31 48.31 -33.10
CA SER A 928 -0.74 48.17 -34.11
C SER A 928 -2.08 47.83 -33.47
N VAL A 929 -3.17 48.32 -34.05
CA VAL A 929 -4.53 47.91 -33.65
C VAL A 929 -4.76 46.46 -34.09
N VAL A 930 -4.98 45.58 -33.12
CA VAL A 930 -5.26 44.14 -33.30
C VAL A 930 -6.76 43.90 -33.52
N GLY A 931 -7.61 44.72 -32.90
CA GLY A 931 -9.06 44.59 -33.02
C GLY A 931 -9.80 45.80 -32.47
N SER A 932 -11.09 45.89 -32.79
CA SER A 932 -11.98 46.93 -32.27
C SER A 932 -13.36 46.35 -31.96
N LEU A 933 -13.84 46.61 -30.74
CA LEU A 933 -15.17 46.24 -30.29
C LEU A 933 -16.04 47.50 -30.31
N GLN A 934 -17.22 47.39 -30.89
CA GLN A 934 -18.21 48.47 -30.89
C GLN A 934 -19.27 48.19 -29.85
N THR A 935 -19.47 49.16 -28.96
CA THR A 935 -20.48 49.10 -27.90
C THR A 935 -21.42 50.29 -28.05
N THR A 936 -22.73 50.05 -27.88
CA THR A 936 -23.76 51.08 -28.04
C THR A 936 -23.79 52.07 -26.88
N MET A 937 -23.18 51.70 -25.75
CA MET A 937 -23.20 52.47 -24.50
C MET A 937 -21.84 53.03 -24.13
N GLN A 938 -21.83 54.01 -23.22
CA GLN A 938 -20.58 54.62 -22.77
C GLN A 938 -19.85 53.72 -21.78
N VAL A 939 -18.70 53.15 -22.17
CA VAL A 939 -17.85 52.37 -21.26
C VAL A 939 -17.14 53.31 -20.28
N CYS A 940 -17.25 52.98 -19.01
CA CYS A 940 -16.78 53.77 -17.88
C CYS A 940 -15.65 53.08 -17.11
N SER A 941 -15.67 51.76 -17.04
CA SER A 941 -14.66 50.92 -16.39
C SER A 941 -14.47 49.62 -17.16
N MET A 942 -13.36 48.94 -16.90
CA MET A 942 -12.98 47.71 -17.59
C MET A 942 -12.26 46.77 -16.62
N ALA A 943 -12.51 45.47 -16.76
CA ALA A 943 -11.78 44.41 -16.09
C ALA A 943 -11.50 43.29 -17.10
N ILE A 944 -10.35 42.66 -17.01
CA ILE A 944 -9.88 41.66 -17.99
C ILE A 944 -9.45 40.41 -17.24
N SER A 945 -9.99 39.27 -17.69
CA SER A 945 -9.59 37.92 -17.31
C SER A 945 -8.70 37.30 -18.40
N SER A 946 -8.11 36.15 -18.07
CA SER A 946 -7.45 35.24 -19.00
C SER A 946 -8.26 34.93 -20.28
N GLU A 947 -9.60 34.94 -20.23
CA GLU A 947 -10.44 34.56 -21.39
C GLU A 947 -11.53 35.58 -21.74
N ILE A 948 -11.97 36.38 -20.75
CA ILE A 948 -13.13 37.26 -20.86
C ILE A 948 -12.74 38.73 -20.66
N LEU A 949 -13.40 39.61 -21.39
CA LEU A 949 -13.33 41.06 -21.23
C LEU A 949 -14.66 41.59 -20.67
N TYR A 950 -14.60 42.31 -19.55
CA TYR A 950 -15.74 42.97 -18.92
C TYR A 950 -15.73 44.47 -19.18
N LEU A 951 -16.82 45.00 -19.73
CA LEU A 951 -16.99 46.41 -20.02
C LEU A 951 -18.14 46.99 -19.20
N GLY A 952 -17.82 47.83 -18.22
CA GLY A 952 -18.79 48.50 -17.37
C GLY A 952 -19.33 49.75 -18.05
N CYS A 953 -20.62 49.76 -18.37
CA CYS A 953 -21.28 50.82 -19.12
C CYS A 953 -22.06 51.79 -18.22
N LYS A 954 -22.38 52.95 -18.80
CA LYS A 954 -23.36 53.89 -18.23
C LYS A 954 -24.75 53.24 -18.23
N ALA A 955 -25.58 53.52 -17.21
CA ALA A 955 -26.89 52.91 -16.97
C ALA A 955 -26.90 51.47 -16.41
N GLY A 956 -25.84 51.09 -15.68
CA GLY A 956 -25.84 49.89 -14.84
C GLY A 956 -25.71 48.59 -15.61
N VAL A 957 -25.15 48.67 -16.81
CA VAL A 957 -24.96 47.54 -17.71
C VAL A 957 -23.50 47.11 -17.69
N VAL A 958 -23.22 45.81 -17.60
CA VAL A 958 -21.88 45.26 -17.87
C VAL A 958 -21.96 44.35 -19.09
N GLU A 959 -21.24 44.70 -20.15
CA GLU A 959 -21.13 43.85 -21.34
C GLU A 959 -19.94 42.91 -21.21
N ILE A 960 -20.18 41.64 -21.53
CA ILE A 960 -19.18 40.57 -21.44
C ILE A 960 -18.79 40.15 -22.86
N TRP A 961 -17.50 40.14 -23.13
CA TRP A 961 -16.94 39.88 -24.46
C TRP A 961 -15.90 38.76 -24.41
N ASP A 962 -15.90 37.91 -25.43
CA ASP A 962 -14.88 36.88 -25.63
C ASP A 962 -13.59 37.53 -26.16
N ARG A 963 -12.46 37.29 -25.51
CA ARG A 963 -11.19 37.92 -25.90
C ARG A 963 -10.65 37.38 -27.22
N LYS A 964 -10.85 36.08 -27.51
CA LYS A 964 -10.35 35.43 -28.73
C LYS A 964 -11.30 35.70 -29.90
N LYS A 965 -12.59 35.47 -29.70
CA LYS A 965 -13.61 35.58 -30.77
C LYS A 965 -14.10 37.01 -31.00
N GLN A 966 -13.82 37.94 -30.08
CA GLN A 966 -14.22 39.36 -30.15
C GLN A 966 -15.73 39.54 -30.35
N ASN A 967 -16.54 38.59 -29.88
CA ASN A 967 -17.99 38.66 -29.90
C ASN A 967 -18.55 38.90 -28.50
N LYS A 968 -19.74 39.49 -28.45
CA LYS A 968 -20.46 39.75 -27.21
C LYS A 968 -21.09 38.44 -26.73
N ILE A 969 -20.78 38.04 -25.49
CA ILE A 969 -21.27 36.82 -24.85
C ILE A 969 -22.60 37.10 -24.15
N GLU A 970 -22.59 38.05 -23.21
CA GLU A 970 -23.71 38.33 -22.31
C GLU A 970 -23.76 39.82 -21.93
N THR A 971 -24.89 40.27 -21.40
CA THR A 971 -25.08 41.59 -20.80
C THR A 971 -25.64 41.43 -19.39
N LEU A 972 -24.91 41.85 -18.36
CA LEU A 972 -25.38 41.87 -16.99
C LEU A 972 -26.05 43.20 -16.68
N GLN A 973 -27.20 43.13 -16.00
CA GLN A 973 -27.90 44.31 -15.50
C GLN A 973 -27.73 44.37 -13.97
N THR A 974 -27.15 45.45 -13.48
CA THR A 974 -26.93 45.70 -12.04
C THR A 974 -28.21 46.09 -11.27
N GLY A 975 -29.38 46.02 -11.90
CA GLY A 975 -30.68 46.29 -11.30
C GLY A 975 -31.10 47.76 -11.18
N THR A 976 -30.17 48.73 -11.31
CA THR A 976 -30.49 50.17 -11.30
C THR A 976 -29.87 50.90 -12.50
N GLY A 977 -30.31 52.15 -12.75
CA GLY A 977 -29.77 53.02 -13.80
C GLY A 977 -28.44 53.70 -13.44
N GLY A 978 -27.84 53.35 -12.29
CA GLY A 978 -26.57 53.89 -11.83
C GLY A 978 -25.42 53.55 -12.76
N LYS A 979 -24.42 54.42 -12.86
CA LYS A 979 -23.24 54.15 -13.69
C LYS A 979 -22.34 53.11 -12.99
N VAL A 980 -21.79 52.16 -13.75
CA VAL A 980 -20.73 51.27 -13.25
C VAL A 980 -19.42 52.07 -13.18
N VAL A 981 -18.93 52.32 -11.97
CA VAL A 981 -17.79 53.21 -11.72
C VAL A 981 -16.48 52.43 -11.68
N CYS A 982 -16.46 51.27 -11.03
CA CYS A 982 -15.26 50.43 -10.89
C CYS A 982 -15.61 48.95 -10.96
N MET A 983 -14.66 48.14 -11.39
CA MET A 983 -14.77 46.68 -11.42
C MET A 983 -13.43 46.04 -11.04
N ALA A 984 -13.47 44.91 -10.37
CA ALA A 984 -12.30 44.11 -10.03
C ALA A 984 -12.63 42.62 -10.14
N LEU A 985 -11.63 41.82 -10.52
CA LEU A 985 -11.70 40.36 -10.47
C LEU A 985 -10.96 39.87 -9.23
N ASP A 986 -11.46 38.79 -8.65
CA ASP A 986 -10.73 38.05 -7.61
C ASP A 986 -9.50 37.31 -8.19
N ASP A 987 -8.57 36.91 -7.33
CA ASP A 987 -7.30 36.26 -7.73
C ASP A 987 -7.51 34.98 -8.56
N ASP A 988 -8.64 34.29 -8.34
CA ASP A 988 -9.02 33.06 -9.05
C ASP A 988 -9.81 33.31 -10.35
N GLU A 989 -10.04 34.59 -10.68
CA GLU A 989 -10.90 35.05 -11.77
C GLU A 989 -12.33 34.49 -11.71
N GLN A 990 -12.77 33.89 -10.60
CA GLN A 990 -14.10 33.26 -10.48
C GLN A 990 -15.20 34.25 -10.08
N VAL A 991 -14.82 35.40 -9.51
CA VAL A 991 -15.76 36.40 -9.02
C VAL A 991 -15.41 37.77 -9.61
N LEU A 992 -16.40 38.39 -10.24
CA LEU A 992 -16.36 39.78 -10.68
C LEU A 992 -17.09 40.65 -9.66
N VAL A 993 -16.40 41.64 -9.11
CA VAL A 993 -16.98 42.62 -8.20
C VAL A 993 -17.16 43.95 -8.91
N ILE A 994 -18.35 44.53 -8.76
CA ILE A 994 -18.80 45.74 -9.44
C ILE A 994 -19.18 46.78 -8.38
N GLY A 995 -18.65 48.00 -8.54
CA GLY A 995 -19.06 49.17 -7.76
C GLY A 995 -19.84 50.17 -8.64
N THR A 996 -20.95 50.67 -8.13
CA THR A 996 -21.86 51.57 -8.86
C THR A 996 -21.92 52.97 -8.23
N SER A 997 -22.37 53.95 -9.02
CA SER A 997 -22.64 55.31 -8.52
C SER A 997 -23.74 55.34 -7.47
N ASP A 998 -24.64 54.35 -7.49
CA ASP A 998 -25.79 54.30 -6.57
C ASP A 998 -25.39 53.67 -5.21
N SER A 999 -24.10 53.67 -4.88
CA SER A 999 -23.54 53.15 -3.63
C SER A 999 -23.68 51.63 -3.44
N ARG A 1000 -23.91 50.88 -4.53
CA ARG A 1000 -24.03 49.41 -4.49
C ARG A 1000 -22.75 48.71 -4.88
N ILE A 1001 -22.46 47.61 -4.18
CA ILE A 1001 -21.42 46.64 -4.49
C ILE A 1001 -22.09 45.32 -4.85
N GLN A 1002 -21.78 44.78 -6.01
CA GLN A 1002 -22.30 43.50 -6.49
C GLN A 1002 -21.16 42.54 -6.81
N ALA A 1003 -21.30 41.30 -6.37
CA ALA A 1003 -20.37 40.21 -6.69
C ALA A 1003 -21.08 39.19 -7.59
N TRP A 1004 -20.48 38.91 -8.74
CA TRP A 1004 -20.98 38.00 -9.76
C TRP A 1004 -20.03 36.82 -9.91
N GLY A 1005 -20.56 35.60 -9.75
CA GLY A 1005 -19.82 34.36 -9.89
C GLY A 1005 -19.83 33.88 -11.32
N ILE A 1006 -18.69 33.45 -11.81
CA ILE A 1006 -18.55 32.80 -13.12
C ILE A 1006 -18.81 31.31 -12.92
N SER A 1007 -19.93 30.82 -13.45
CA SER A 1007 -20.28 29.39 -13.46
C SER A 1007 -20.24 28.78 -14.84
#